data_AF-A0AAE0VLX0-F1
#
_entry.id   AF-A0AAE0VLX0-F1
#
_cell.length_a   1.000
_cell.length_b   1.000
_cell.length_c   1.000
_cell.angle_alpha   90.00
_cell.angle_beta   90.00
_cell.angle_gamma   90.00
#
_symmetry.space_group_name_H-M   'P 1'
#
loop_
_entity.id
_entity.type
_entity.pdbx_description
1 polymer ?
#
loop_
_entity_poly.entity_id
_entity_poly.type
_entity_poly.pdbx_seq_one_letter_code
_entity_poly.pdbx_strand_id
1 'polypeptide(L)'
;MQHWLNIEILAVEARVSLGDVPRSDFEIIKSKASFNVSRVLEIESTVKHDIIAFLTNVAEHVGESSRFIHQGLTSSDILDTALSLQMRDAGNILLSDLGNLLDVLKLRALEHKYTLQIGRTHGIHAEPITFGLKIAFFYEEMKRNRVRLQRAVEGICVGKLSGAVGTFEHLLPKVEEYVCKALGLLPESVSTQIISRDRHAEYLTTLAIIASSLERFSVECRHLQRTELREVEEFFSEGQKGSSAMPHKRNPITFERISGLARIIRSNAQAGLENIVLWHERDISHSSVERIILPDSTIGLCYCFRALTESVRSLIVYPDAMIQNFSKSFGLVSSQTVLLALIEKGLTREVAYRLVQGAAMQSWKTNVHLKDVLIADSNITRYLSDEELNSIFSKGKPAANRVKNEIKELVSKRVNLGNRPPGLGVIIVGENPASQAYVRNKVRSCAEVGFKSLLIELPVHVPESMLLEHIYGLNLDNTIDGILVQQPLPTHINEFNITMAILPEKDVDGFHPVNVGKLSLGRLNDTHVSCTPLGIIELLSHYSIDISGKHAVIVGRSNIVGKPLASLLLQKKPFLNATVTMCHSNTKDISYFTKQADILIAAIGIPYFIKMPMIKRGSVIVDVGINRVDDALSNTGFKLVGDVDFGEVSREAFAITPVPGGVGLMTIAMLLRNTFNAYIKKL
;
A
#
# COMPACT_ATOMS: atom_id res chain seq x y z
N MET A 1 17.40 -17.76 -38.53
CA MET A 1 18.32 -17.23 -39.56
C MET A 1 19.50 -16.46 -38.97
N GLN A 2 19.41 -15.22 -38.46
CA GLN A 2 20.63 -14.52 -37.98
C GLN A 2 21.35 -15.27 -36.84
N HIS A 3 20.64 -15.77 -35.83
CA HIS A 3 21.25 -16.63 -34.80
C HIS A 3 21.87 -17.90 -35.39
N TRP A 4 21.25 -18.49 -36.43
CA TRP A 4 21.80 -19.66 -37.13
C TRP A 4 23.15 -19.32 -37.78
N LEU A 5 23.23 -18.20 -38.50
CA LEU A 5 24.47 -17.71 -39.10
C LEU A 5 25.57 -17.48 -38.06
N ASN A 6 25.22 -16.92 -36.90
CA ASN A 6 26.16 -16.68 -35.82
C ASN A 6 26.67 -18.00 -35.20
N ILE A 7 25.80 -19.00 -34.98
CA ILE A 7 26.18 -20.33 -34.48
C ILE A 7 27.11 -21.02 -35.48
N GLU A 8 26.78 -21.00 -36.78
CA GLU A 8 27.62 -21.57 -37.85
C GLU A 8 29.02 -20.95 -37.88
N ILE A 9 29.13 -19.61 -37.90
CA ILE A 9 30.42 -18.92 -37.93
C ILE A 9 31.25 -19.24 -36.68
N LEU A 10 30.63 -19.30 -35.50
CA LEU A 10 31.33 -19.66 -34.25
C LEU A 10 31.76 -21.13 -34.21
N ALA A 11 30.98 -22.05 -34.78
CA ALA A 11 31.36 -23.45 -34.89
C ALA A 11 32.58 -23.63 -35.82
N VAL A 12 32.65 -22.87 -36.91
CA VAL A 12 33.85 -22.82 -37.77
C VAL A 12 35.03 -22.16 -37.03
N GLU A 13 34.83 -21.07 -36.29
CA GLU A 13 35.90 -20.39 -35.53
C GLU A 13 36.53 -21.28 -34.44
N ALA A 14 35.69 -22.06 -33.75
CA ALA A 14 36.14 -23.10 -32.81
C ALA A 14 37.01 -24.15 -33.52
N ARG A 15 36.59 -24.61 -34.69
CA ARG A 15 37.30 -25.64 -35.48
C ARG A 15 38.60 -25.14 -36.11
N VAL A 16 38.71 -23.86 -36.47
CA VAL A 16 40.00 -23.22 -36.79
C VAL A 16 40.95 -23.29 -35.58
N SER A 17 40.42 -23.05 -34.37
CA SER A 17 41.20 -23.09 -33.13
C SER A 17 41.63 -24.51 -32.71
N LEU A 18 40.99 -25.54 -33.28
CA LEU A 18 41.35 -26.96 -33.12
C LEU A 18 42.27 -27.46 -34.25
N GLY A 19 42.34 -26.76 -35.38
CA GLY A 19 43.15 -27.11 -36.56
C GLY A 19 42.38 -27.81 -37.68
N ASP A 20 41.07 -28.06 -37.53
CA ASP A 20 40.25 -28.79 -38.51
C ASP A 20 39.90 -27.97 -39.76
N VAL A 21 40.01 -26.65 -39.68
CA VAL A 21 39.63 -25.71 -40.75
C VAL A 21 40.78 -24.73 -41.04
N PRO A 22 41.21 -24.57 -42.30
CA PRO A 22 42.20 -23.57 -42.67
C PRO A 22 41.73 -22.15 -42.32
N ARG A 23 42.58 -21.37 -41.66
CA ARG A 23 42.24 -19.99 -41.28
C ARG A 23 41.89 -19.11 -42.50
N SER A 24 42.50 -19.36 -43.66
CA SER A 24 42.16 -18.70 -44.93
C SER A 24 40.70 -18.83 -45.31
N ASP A 25 40.13 -20.03 -45.21
CA ASP A 25 38.71 -20.29 -45.50
C ASP A 25 37.80 -19.63 -44.45
N PHE A 26 38.24 -19.58 -43.19
CA PHE A 26 37.48 -18.89 -42.16
C PHE A 26 37.41 -17.38 -42.35
N GLU A 27 38.50 -16.70 -42.72
CA GLU A 27 38.43 -15.25 -43.01
C GLU A 27 37.54 -14.99 -44.26
N ILE A 28 37.44 -15.92 -45.22
CA ILE A 28 36.48 -15.87 -46.34
C ILE A 28 35.04 -16.04 -45.85
N ILE A 29 34.77 -17.04 -45.00
CA ILE A 29 33.44 -17.25 -44.39
C ILE A 29 33.04 -16.02 -43.58
N LYS A 30 33.90 -15.53 -42.68
CA LYS A 30 33.66 -14.39 -41.79
C LYS A 30 33.41 -13.07 -42.52
N SER A 31 33.94 -12.91 -43.74
CA SER A 31 33.76 -11.70 -44.56
C SER A 31 32.61 -11.78 -45.57
N LYS A 32 32.14 -12.99 -45.93
CA LYS A 32 31.08 -13.18 -46.95
C LYS A 32 29.78 -13.79 -46.45
N ALA A 33 29.78 -14.50 -45.32
CA ALA A 33 28.63 -15.24 -44.85
C ALA A 33 27.44 -14.30 -44.58
N SER A 34 26.36 -14.53 -45.31
CA SER A 34 25.15 -13.72 -45.34
C SER A 34 23.99 -14.58 -45.85
N PHE A 35 22.76 -14.08 -45.75
CA PHE A 35 21.56 -14.73 -46.28
C PHE A 35 20.52 -13.70 -46.71
N ASN A 36 19.62 -14.12 -47.62
CA ASN A 36 18.45 -13.37 -48.05
C ASN A 36 17.19 -14.19 -47.75
N VAL A 37 16.30 -13.67 -46.90
CA VAL A 37 15.12 -14.42 -46.42
C VAL A 37 14.21 -14.89 -47.57
N SER A 38 13.98 -14.04 -48.58
CA SER A 38 13.15 -14.39 -49.74
C SER A 38 13.75 -15.54 -50.56
N ARG A 39 15.07 -15.53 -50.76
CA ARG A 39 15.79 -16.60 -51.46
C ARG A 39 15.81 -17.90 -50.65
N VAL A 40 15.94 -17.82 -49.32
CA VAL A 40 15.81 -19.02 -48.46
C VAL A 40 14.42 -19.63 -48.58
N LEU A 41 13.34 -18.83 -48.54
CA LEU A 41 11.96 -19.32 -48.71
C LEU A 41 11.72 -19.91 -50.11
N GLU A 42 12.33 -19.34 -51.15
CA GLU A 42 12.30 -19.89 -52.52
C GLU A 42 12.95 -21.29 -52.58
N ILE A 43 14.14 -21.45 -51.99
CA ILE A 43 14.84 -22.74 -51.93
C ILE A 43 14.07 -23.73 -51.07
N GLU A 44 13.54 -23.31 -49.91
CA GLU A 44 12.71 -24.13 -49.01
C GLU A 44 11.45 -24.65 -49.70
N SER A 45 10.85 -23.84 -50.59
CA SER A 45 9.72 -24.27 -51.41
C SER A 45 10.04 -25.50 -52.28
N THR A 46 11.31 -25.74 -52.59
CA THR A 46 11.82 -26.91 -53.33
C THR A 46 12.33 -28.01 -52.39
N VAL A 47 13.27 -27.70 -51.48
CA VAL A 47 13.96 -28.70 -50.64
C VAL A 47 13.18 -29.17 -49.42
N LYS A 48 12.09 -28.48 -49.06
CA LYS A 48 11.19 -28.79 -47.93
C LYS A 48 11.88 -28.92 -46.56
N HIS A 49 13.02 -28.28 -46.38
CA HIS A 49 13.76 -28.23 -45.12
C HIS A 49 14.43 -26.86 -44.92
N ASP A 50 14.00 -26.16 -43.88
CA ASP A 50 14.45 -24.82 -43.46
C ASP A 50 15.98 -24.66 -43.35
N ILE A 51 16.67 -25.52 -42.60
CA ILE A 51 18.13 -25.44 -42.44
C ILE A 51 18.88 -25.72 -43.74
N ILE A 52 18.44 -26.69 -44.56
CA ILE A 52 19.09 -26.97 -45.86
C ILE A 52 18.91 -25.76 -46.80
N ALA A 53 17.72 -25.16 -46.82
CA ALA A 53 17.47 -23.95 -47.63
C ALA A 53 18.32 -22.75 -47.18
N PHE A 54 18.44 -22.56 -45.86
CA PHE A 54 19.30 -21.54 -45.27
C PHE A 54 20.78 -21.76 -45.64
N LEU A 55 21.32 -22.96 -45.44
CA LEU A 55 22.71 -23.30 -45.74
C LEU A 55 23.01 -23.18 -47.24
N THR A 56 22.09 -23.60 -48.11
CA THR A 56 22.21 -23.42 -49.56
C THR A 56 22.38 -21.95 -49.93
N ASN A 57 21.57 -21.05 -49.36
CA ASN A 57 21.71 -19.63 -49.61
C ASN A 57 22.97 -19.01 -48.96
N VAL A 58 23.44 -19.50 -47.82
CA VAL A 58 24.73 -19.07 -47.27
C VAL A 58 25.89 -19.49 -48.20
N ALA A 59 25.81 -20.68 -48.79
CA ALA A 59 26.79 -21.15 -49.78
C ALA A 59 26.79 -20.29 -51.07
N GLU A 60 25.63 -19.81 -51.54
CA GLU A 60 25.52 -18.85 -52.65
C GLU A 60 26.33 -17.55 -52.40
N HIS A 61 26.49 -17.12 -51.14
CA HIS A 61 27.27 -15.92 -50.79
C HIS A 61 28.76 -16.23 -50.54
N VAL A 62 29.08 -17.35 -49.89
CA VAL A 62 30.46 -17.68 -49.47
C VAL A 62 31.30 -18.26 -50.61
N GLY A 63 30.72 -19.11 -51.45
CA GLY A 63 31.44 -19.91 -52.45
C GLY A 63 32.11 -21.14 -51.83
N GLU A 64 33.26 -21.54 -52.38
CA GLU A 64 33.92 -22.84 -52.11
C GLU A 64 34.18 -23.15 -50.63
N SER A 65 34.54 -22.15 -49.83
CA SER A 65 34.79 -22.30 -48.38
C SER A 65 33.53 -22.70 -47.58
N SER A 66 32.33 -22.61 -48.16
CA SER A 66 31.09 -23.06 -47.53
C SER A 66 31.10 -24.55 -47.13
N ARG A 67 31.97 -25.37 -47.72
CA ARG A 67 32.22 -26.77 -47.34
C ARG A 67 32.52 -27.02 -45.86
N PHE A 68 32.96 -25.99 -45.13
CA PHE A 68 33.28 -26.07 -43.70
C PHE A 68 32.09 -25.68 -42.79
N ILE A 69 31.07 -25.02 -43.35
CA ILE A 69 29.83 -24.63 -42.66
C ILE A 69 28.96 -25.90 -42.47
N HIS A 70 28.27 -26.00 -41.33
CA HIS A 70 27.48 -27.16 -40.87
C HIS A 70 28.23 -28.51 -40.77
N GLN A 71 29.53 -28.57 -41.08
CA GLN A 71 30.29 -29.82 -41.08
C GLN A 71 30.45 -30.36 -39.64
N GLY A 72 29.85 -31.54 -39.41
CA GLY A 72 29.80 -32.20 -38.11
C GLY A 72 28.52 -31.94 -37.31
N LEU A 73 27.67 -31.00 -37.76
CA LEU A 73 26.43 -30.60 -37.10
C LEU A 73 25.21 -31.34 -37.64
N THR A 74 24.10 -31.26 -36.90
CA THR A 74 22.75 -31.56 -37.36
C THR A 74 21.86 -30.31 -37.28
N SER A 75 20.76 -30.29 -38.04
CA SER A 75 19.79 -29.18 -38.07
C SER A 75 19.34 -28.74 -36.67
N SER A 76 19.18 -29.67 -35.72
CA SER A 76 18.77 -29.36 -34.35
C SER A 76 19.86 -28.71 -33.48
N ASP A 77 21.16 -28.87 -33.79
CA ASP A 77 22.23 -28.13 -33.09
C ASP A 77 22.06 -26.61 -33.31
N ILE A 78 21.68 -26.24 -34.55
CA ILE A 78 21.43 -24.87 -34.98
C ILE A 78 20.07 -24.36 -34.50
N LEU A 79 19.02 -25.18 -34.61
CA LEU A 79 17.65 -24.77 -34.26
C LEU A 79 17.47 -24.58 -32.76
N ASP A 80 17.85 -25.56 -31.92
CA ASP A 80 17.58 -25.50 -30.48
C ASP A 80 18.50 -24.49 -29.76
N THR A 81 19.76 -24.38 -30.17
CA THR A 81 20.68 -23.35 -29.65
C THR A 81 20.19 -21.94 -29.99
N ALA A 82 19.65 -21.73 -31.20
CA ALA A 82 19.04 -20.45 -31.56
C ALA A 82 17.71 -20.20 -30.84
N LEU A 83 16.87 -21.22 -30.66
CA LEU A 83 15.62 -21.10 -29.92
C LEU A 83 15.88 -20.71 -28.45
N SER A 84 16.90 -21.31 -27.85
CA SER A 84 17.33 -21.02 -26.47
C SER A 84 17.84 -19.58 -26.31
N LEU A 85 18.57 -19.04 -27.30
CA LEU A 85 18.88 -17.60 -27.36
C LEU A 85 17.62 -16.74 -27.40
N GLN A 86 16.67 -17.07 -28.29
CA GLN A 86 15.43 -16.31 -28.43
C GLN A 86 14.57 -16.36 -27.15
N MET A 87 14.52 -17.51 -26.47
CA MET A 87 13.79 -17.67 -25.20
C MET A 87 14.47 -16.95 -24.03
N ARG A 88 15.81 -16.98 -23.95
CA ARG A 88 16.59 -16.17 -23.00
C ARG A 88 16.33 -14.69 -23.21
N ASP A 89 16.46 -14.20 -24.45
CA ASP A 89 16.38 -12.78 -24.75
C ASP A 89 14.95 -12.24 -24.58
N ALA A 90 13.93 -13.02 -24.96
CA ALA A 90 12.53 -12.74 -24.61
C ALA A 90 12.29 -12.77 -23.08
N GLY A 91 12.90 -13.72 -22.37
CA GLY A 91 12.82 -13.84 -20.92
C GLY A 91 13.45 -12.66 -20.18
N ASN A 92 14.56 -12.13 -20.68
CA ASN A 92 15.20 -10.90 -20.17
C ASN A 92 14.33 -9.66 -20.38
N ILE A 93 13.62 -9.55 -21.52
CA ILE A 93 12.62 -8.50 -21.74
C ILE A 93 11.47 -8.64 -20.73
N LEU A 94 10.96 -9.86 -20.52
CA LEU A 94 9.90 -10.14 -19.54
C LEU A 94 10.33 -9.85 -18.08
N LEU A 95 11.60 -10.10 -17.73
CA LEU A 95 12.17 -9.73 -16.42
C LEU A 95 12.23 -8.21 -16.24
N SER A 96 12.58 -7.46 -17.30
CA SER A 96 12.59 -6.00 -17.30
C SER A 96 11.18 -5.42 -17.15
N ASP A 97 10.20 -5.93 -17.91
CA ASP A 97 8.80 -5.48 -17.85
C ASP A 97 8.13 -5.83 -16.51
N LEU A 98 8.50 -6.96 -15.90
CA LEU A 98 8.12 -7.30 -14.53
C LEU A 98 8.77 -6.36 -13.49
N GLY A 99 9.99 -5.88 -13.73
CA GLY A 99 10.63 -4.83 -12.92
C GLY A 99 9.82 -3.53 -12.94
N ASN A 100 9.45 -3.07 -14.15
CA ASN A 100 8.62 -1.88 -14.34
C ASN A 100 7.27 -1.98 -13.60
N LEU A 101 6.63 -3.15 -13.64
CA LEU A 101 5.39 -3.41 -12.90
C LEU A 101 5.60 -3.39 -11.39
N LEU A 102 6.69 -3.97 -10.88
CA LEU A 102 7.02 -4.00 -9.46
C LEU A 102 7.20 -2.59 -8.88
N ASP A 103 7.89 -1.68 -9.58
CA ASP A 103 8.10 -0.31 -9.10
C ASP A 103 6.81 0.52 -9.07
N VAL A 104 5.95 0.36 -10.09
CA VAL A 104 4.62 1.00 -10.09
C VAL A 104 3.74 0.44 -8.96
N LEU A 105 3.73 -0.88 -8.74
CA LEU A 105 2.99 -1.50 -7.63
C LEU A 105 3.48 -1.01 -6.27
N LYS A 106 4.80 -0.89 -6.08
CA LYS A 106 5.41 -0.36 -4.85
C LYS A 106 4.97 1.09 -4.58
N LEU A 107 4.95 1.94 -5.61
CA LEU A 107 4.51 3.33 -5.50
C LEU A 107 3.03 3.42 -5.07
N ARG A 108 2.12 2.78 -5.82
CA ARG A 108 0.67 2.83 -5.56
C ARG A 108 0.30 2.17 -4.21
N ALA A 109 1.05 1.14 -3.77
CA ALA A 109 0.88 0.51 -2.46
C ALA A 109 1.27 1.44 -1.28
N LEU A 110 2.31 2.26 -1.45
CA LEU A 110 2.75 3.23 -0.45
C LEU A 110 1.82 4.45 -0.40
N GLU A 111 1.37 4.93 -1.56
CA GLU A 111 0.39 6.02 -1.67
C GLU A 111 -0.94 5.67 -0.98
N HIS A 112 -1.49 4.48 -1.27
CA HIS A 112 -2.74 4.02 -0.69
C HIS A 112 -2.57 3.23 0.62
N LYS A 113 -1.39 3.29 1.27
CA LYS A 113 -1.05 2.52 2.48
C LYS A 113 -2.12 2.61 3.58
N TYR A 114 -2.73 3.78 3.73
CA TYR A 114 -3.75 4.07 4.73
C TYR A 114 -5.17 4.31 4.16
N THR A 115 -5.36 4.18 2.84
CA THR A 115 -6.69 4.30 2.22
C THR A 115 -7.56 3.12 2.64
N LEU A 116 -8.44 3.34 3.62
CA LEU A 116 -9.33 2.30 4.17
C LEU A 116 -10.30 1.78 3.10
N GLN A 117 -10.44 0.46 3.06
CA GLN A 117 -11.31 -0.28 2.15
C GLN A 117 -11.95 -1.44 2.92
N ILE A 118 -13.21 -1.78 2.65
CA ILE A 118 -13.82 -2.96 3.28
C ILE A 118 -13.25 -4.24 2.67
N GLY A 119 -12.69 -5.12 3.51
CA GLY A 119 -12.23 -6.43 3.11
C GLY A 119 -13.40 -7.32 2.71
N ARG A 120 -13.19 -8.21 1.73
CA ARG A 120 -14.25 -9.05 1.17
C ARG A 120 -13.84 -10.52 1.11
N THR A 121 -14.66 -11.37 1.70
CA THR A 121 -14.54 -12.84 1.69
C THR A 121 -15.79 -13.42 1.07
N HIS A 122 -15.66 -14.30 0.08
CA HIS A 122 -16.80 -14.79 -0.72
C HIS A 122 -17.62 -13.65 -1.40
N GLY A 123 -17.00 -12.48 -1.61
CA GLY A 123 -17.67 -11.25 -2.08
C GLY A 123 -18.41 -10.46 -1.00
N ILE A 124 -18.60 -11.02 0.19
CA ILE A 124 -19.30 -10.41 1.33
C ILE A 124 -18.33 -9.57 2.17
N HIS A 125 -18.82 -8.48 2.77
CA HIS A 125 -18.02 -7.62 3.66
C HIS A 125 -17.58 -8.39 4.91
N ALA A 126 -16.28 -8.28 5.23
CA ALA A 126 -15.63 -8.85 6.39
C ALA A 126 -15.07 -7.72 7.28
N GLU A 127 -13.77 -7.71 7.56
CA GLU A 127 -13.09 -6.68 8.35
C GLU A 127 -12.51 -5.55 7.48
N PRO A 128 -12.22 -4.35 8.04
CA PRO A 128 -11.51 -3.28 7.34
C PRO A 128 -10.09 -3.70 6.92
N ILE A 129 -9.69 -3.35 5.70
CA ILE A 129 -8.32 -3.42 5.20
C ILE A 129 -7.89 -2.03 4.68
N THR A 130 -6.72 -1.93 4.04
CA THR A 130 -6.38 -0.78 3.19
C THR A 130 -6.14 -1.21 1.76
N PHE A 131 -6.44 -0.32 0.80
CA PHE A 131 -6.17 -0.58 -0.61
C PHE A 131 -4.67 -0.74 -0.89
N GLY A 132 -3.81 -0.01 -0.16
CA GLY A 132 -2.36 -0.21 -0.21
C GLY A 132 -1.91 -1.61 0.23
N LEU A 133 -2.56 -2.22 1.23
CA LEU A 133 -2.31 -3.62 1.61
C LEU A 133 -2.71 -4.60 0.49
N LYS A 134 -3.82 -4.34 -0.21
CA LYS A 134 -4.28 -5.13 -1.36
C LYS A 134 -3.29 -5.08 -2.53
N ILE A 135 -2.69 -3.92 -2.80
CA ILE A 135 -1.62 -3.77 -3.80
C ILE A 135 -0.32 -4.44 -3.31
N ALA A 136 0.06 -4.25 -2.03
CA ALA A 136 1.27 -4.84 -1.45
C ALA A 136 1.26 -6.38 -1.50
N PHE A 137 0.09 -7.02 -1.31
CA PHE A 137 -0.07 -8.46 -1.49
C PHE A 137 0.28 -8.92 -2.91
N PHE A 138 -0.14 -8.16 -3.95
CA PHE A 138 0.20 -8.44 -5.33
C PHE A 138 1.66 -8.11 -5.67
N TYR A 139 2.24 -7.07 -5.08
CA TYR A 139 3.68 -6.77 -5.18
C TYR A 139 4.55 -7.94 -4.68
N GLU A 140 4.21 -8.54 -3.53
CA GLU A 140 4.91 -9.72 -3.02
C GLU A 140 4.67 -10.98 -3.88
N GLU A 141 3.51 -11.11 -4.52
CA GLU A 141 3.25 -12.16 -5.52
C GLU A 141 4.13 -11.98 -6.77
N MET A 142 4.26 -10.75 -7.27
CA MET A 142 5.12 -10.40 -8.40
C MET A 142 6.61 -10.61 -8.07
N LYS A 143 7.05 -10.37 -6.82
CA LYS A 143 8.41 -10.71 -6.37
C LYS A 143 8.69 -12.22 -6.42
N ARG A 144 7.74 -13.06 -5.98
CA ARG A 144 7.85 -14.53 -6.10
C ARG A 144 7.92 -14.96 -7.56
N ASN A 145 7.12 -14.32 -8.42
CA ASN A 145 7.12 -14.57 -9.85
C ASN A 145 8.41 -14.12 -10.55
N ARG A 146 9.09 -13.07 -10.08
CA ARG A 146 10.41 -12.67 -10.61
C ARG A 146 11.47 -13.74 -10.38
N VAL A 147 11.49 -14.36 -9.20
CA VAL A 147 12.41 -15.47 -8.89
C VAL A 147 12.12 -16.70 -9.76
N ARG A 148 10.83 -17.02 -9.99
CA ARG A 148 10.42 -18.10 -10.90
C ARG A 148 10.87 -17.83 -12.34
N LEU A 149 10.61 -16.63 -12.86
CA LEU A 149 10.99 -16.25 -14.22
C LEU A 149 12.50 -16.26 -14.39
N GLN A 150 13.26 -15.76 -13.41
CA GLN A 150 14.72 -15.80 -13.45
C GLN A 150 15.23 -17.25 -13.53
N ARG A 151 14.75 -18.15 -12.66
CA ARG A 151 15.13 -19.57 -12.70
C ARG A 151 14.77 -20.23 -14.04
N ALA A 152 13.59 -19.93 -14.59
CA ALA A 152 13.15 -20.48 -15.87
C ALA A 152 13.96 -19.93 -17.06
N VAL A 153 14.44 -18.70 -17.00
CA VAL A 153 15.39 -18.13 -17.97
C VAL A 153 16.75 -18.81 -17.84
N GLU A 154 17.28 -18.93 -16.62
CA GLU A 154 18.53 -19.66 -16.34
C GLU A 154 18.45 -21.12 -16.80
N GLY A 155 17.30 -21.78 -16.61
CA GLY A 155 17.02 -23.16 -17.03
C GLY A 155 16.94 -23.38 -18.54
N ILE A 156 16.68 -22.34 -19.35
CA ILE A 156 16.73 -22.39 -20.82
C ILE A 156 17.98 -21.72 -21.40
N CYS A 157 18.92 -21.24 -20.58
CA CYS A 157 20.22 -20.71 -21.03
C CYS A 157 21.22 -21.81 -21.43
N VAL A 158 20.76 -22.82 -22.18
CA VAL A 158 21.58 -23.92 -22.70
C VAL A 158 21.68 -23.88 -24.23
N GLY A 159 22.75 -24.45 -24.79
CA GLY A 159 22.90 -24.73 -26.21
C GLY A 159 23.42 -26.14 -26.41
N LYS A 160 23.27 -26.69 -27.62
CA LYS A 160 23.77 -28.03 -27.94
C LYS A 160 24.32 -28.12 -29.35
N LEU A 161 25.50 -28.72 -29.50
CA LEU A 161 26.23 -28.96 -30.74
C LEU A 161 26.84 -30.37 -30.71
N SER A 162 26.01 -31.35 -30.35
CA SER A 162 26.38 -32.75 -30.11
C SER A 162 26.06 -33.68 -31.30
N GLY A 163 25.60 -33.12 -32.41
CA GLY A 163 25.38 -33.82 -33.66
C GLY A 163 24.15 -34.73 -33.66
N ALA A 164 24.21 -35.77 -34.48
CA ALA A 164 23.04 -36.52 -34.91
C ALA A 164 22.29 -37.29 -33.81
N VAL A 165 22.93 -37.69 -32.70
CA VAL A 165 22.29 -38.48 -31.63
C VAL A 165 22.81 -38.12 -30.22
N GLY A 166 23.51 -36.99 -30.06
CA GLY A 166 24.08 -36.57 -28.76
C GLY A 166 25.48 -37.10 -28.45
N THR A 167 26.08 -37.89 -29.36
CA THR A 167 27.31 -38.67 -29.09
C THR A 167 28.62 -37.98 -29.45
N PHE A 168 28.60 -36.79 -30.06
CA PHE A 168 29.80 -36.07 -30.52
C PHE A 168 30.66 -36.82 -31.58
N GLU A 169 30.12 -37.86 -32.21
CA GLU A 169 30.79 -38.74 -33.21
C GLU A 169 31.43 -37.99 -34.39
N HIS A 170 30.94 -36.78 -34.72
CA HIS A 170 31.42 -35.97 -35.85
C HIS A 170 31.88 -34.56 -35.47
N LEU A 171 31.90 -34.22 -34.18
CA LEU A 171 32.25 -32.89 -33.68
C LEU A 171 32.77 -32.96 -32.25
N LEU A 172 33.96 -32.44 -31.97
CA LEU A 172 34.53 -32.45 -30.62
C LEU A 172 33.70 -31.56 -29.65
N PRO A 173 33.43 -31.99 -28.40
CA PRO A 173 32.67 -31.20 -27.41
C PRO A 173 33.21 -29.78 -27.16
N LYS A 174 34.51 -29.56 -27.39
CA LYS A 174 35.15 -28.23 -27.32
C LYS A 174 34.53 -27.20 -28.28
N VAL A 175 33.89 -27.64 -29.37
CA VAL A 175 33.15 -26.76 -30.29
C VAL A 175 31.85 -26.28 -29.63
N GLU A 176 31.12 -27.18 -28.95
CA GLU A 176 29.94 -26.83 -28.15
C GLU A 176 30.32 -25.88 -27.00
N GLU A 177 31.37 -26.20 -26.24
CA GLU A 177 31.91 -25.33 -25.19
C GLU A 177 32.24 -23.92 -25.71
N TYR A 178 32.92 -23.82 -26.86
CA TYR A 178 33.29 -22.52 -27.46
C TYR A 178 32.05 -21.74 -27.90
N VAL A 179 31.15 -22.39 -28.65
CA VAL A 179 29.96 -21.75 -29.23
C VAL A 179 29.01 -21.30 -28.12
N CYS A 180 28.69 -22.16 -27.15
CA CYS A 180 27.83 -21.80 -26.01
C CYS A 180 28.44 -20.65 -25.21
N LYS A 181 29.74 -20.70 -24.88
CA LYS A 181 30.44 -19.63 -24.16
C LYS A 181 30.44 -18.30 -24.92
N ALA A 182 30.69 -18.31 -26.22
CA ALA A 182 30.67 -17.11 -27.06
C ALA A 182 29.27 -16.51 -27.20
N LEU A 183 28.22 -17.34 -27.12
CA LEU A 183 26.82 -16.93 -27.21
C LEU A 183 26.18 -16.55 -25.86
N GLY A 184 26.86 -16.80 -24.73
CA GLY A 184 26.30 -16.58 -23.40
C GLY A 184 25.26 -17.63 -23.00
N LEU A 185 25.58 -18.91 -23.27
CA LEU A 185 24.83 -20.11 -22.91
C LEU A 185 25.78 -21.11 -22.21
N LEU A 186 25.22 -22.09 -21.52
CA LEU A 186 25.92 -23.29 -21.07
C LEU A 186 25.77 -24.41 -22.11
N PRO A 187 26.75 -25.31 -22.28
CA PRO A 187 26.52 -26.59 -22.95
C PRO A 187 25.42 -27.39 -22.24
N GLU A 188 24.57 -28.10 -22.99
CA GLU A 188 23.65 -29.07 -22.41
C GLU A 188 24.43 -30.27 -21.85
N SER A 189 24.18 -30.57 -20.58
CA SER A 189 24.91 -31.54 -19.76
C SER A 189 24.97 -32.95 -20.35
N VAL A 190 23.83 -33.43 -20.87
CA VAL A 190 23.71 -34.55 -21.82
C VAL A 190 22.54 -34.20 -22.74
N SER A 191 22.78 -34.18 -24.04
CA SER A 191 21.75 -33.95 -25.06
C SER A 191 21.53 -35.20 -25.90
N THR A 192 20.42 -35.25 -26.63
CA THR A 192 20.18 -36.25 -27.67
C THR A 192 20.42 -35.62 -29.04
N GLN A 193 19.62 -35.93 -30.06
CA GLN A 193 19.55 -35.12 -31.27
C GLN A 193 18.99 -33.70 -30.99
N ILE A 194 18.44 -33.43 -29.79
CA ILE A 194 17.85 -32.14 -29.36
C ILE A 194 18.25 -31.72 -27.92
N ILE A 195 17.89 -30.49 -27.54
CA ILE A 195 17.75 -30.05 -26.14
C ILE A 195 16.45 -30.62 -25.55
N SER A 196 16.47 -31.03 -24.29
CA SER A 196 15.31 -31.62 -23.62
C SER A 196 14.14 -30.62 -23.45
N ARG A 197 12.91 -31.12 -23.63
CA ARG A 197 11.69 -30.29 -23.67
C ARG A 197 11.07 -30.00 -22.29
N ASP A 198 11.55 -30.64 -21.23
CA ASP A 198 11.19 -30.28 -19.85
C ASP A 198 11.58 -28.84 -19.50
N ARG A 199 12.75 -28.36 -19.99
CA ARG A 199 13.18 -26.95 -19.87
C ARG A 199 12.19 -25.99 -20.51
N HIS A 200 11.71 -26.35 -21.69
CA HIS A 200 10.72 -25.57 -22.46
C HIS A 200 9.37 -25.56 -21.74
N ALA A 201 8.99 -26.67 -21.11
CA ALA A 201 7.80 -26.80 -20.28
C ALA A 201 7.90 -26.00 -18.97
N GLU A 202 9.05 -25.98 -18.28
CA GLU A 202 9.26 -25.12 -17.11
C GLU A 202 9.10 -23.64 -17.48
N TYR A 203 9.68 -23.22 -18.61
CA TYR A 203 9.56 -21.86 -19.11
C TYR A 203 8.09 -21.47 -19.36
N LEU A 204 7.37 -22.27 -20.13
CA LEU A 204 5.96 -22.03 -20.45
C LEU A 204 5.03 -22.09 -19.23
N THR A 205 5.19 -23.09 -18.36
CA THR A 205 4.39 -23.18 -17.11
C THR A 205 4.69 -22.02 -16.15
N THR A 206 5.93 -21.52 -16.14
CA THR A 206 6.28 -20.28 -15.43
C THR A 206 5.56 -19.07 -16.03
N LEU A 207 5.52 -18.91 -17.36
CA LEU A 207 4.74 -17.82 -17.99
C LEU A 207 3.24 -17.93 -17.65
N ALA A 208 2.68 -19.15 -17.63
CA ALA A 208 1.29 -19.41 -17.28
C ALA A 208 0.96 -19.10 -15.80
N ILE A 209 1.86 -19.39 -14.86
CA ILE A 209 1.74 -18.97 -13.45
C ILE A 209 1.70 -17.44 -13.35
N ILE A 210 2.61 -16.76 -14.05
CA ILE A 210 2.68 -15.28 -14.05
C ILE A 210 1.39 -14.68 -14.62
N ALA A 211 0.96 -15.14 -15.80
CA ALA A 211 -0.27 -14.69 -16.44
C ALA A 211 -1.51 -14.88 -15.55
N SER A 212 -1.54 -15.95 -14.75
CA SER A 212 -2.62 -16.21 -13.78
C SER A 212 -2.61 -15.21 -12.62
N SER A 213 -1.44 -14.79 -12.13
CA SER A 213 -1.33 -13.67 -11.18
C SER A 213 -1.81 -12.34 -11.79
N LEU A 214 -1.54 -12.09 -13.09
CA LEU A 214 -2.03 -10.89 -13.78
C LEU A 214 -3.56 -10.92 -13.94
N GLU A 215 -4.16 -12.08 -14.29
CA GLU A 215 -5.62 -12.24 -14.32
C GLU A 215 -6.23 -12.08 -12.93
N ARG A 216 -5.62 -12.62 -11.87
CA ARG A 216 -6.11 -12.48 -10.48
C ARG A 216 -6.26 -11.01 -10.07
N PHE A 217 -5.26 -10.18 -10.36
CA PHE A 217 -5.33 -8.74 -10.06
C PHE A 217 -6.28 -8.00 -11.03
N SER A 218 -6.32 -8.40 -12.30
CA SER A 218 -7.26 -7.82 -13.27
C SER A 218 -8.73 -8.09 -12.90
N VAL A 219 -9.04 -9.29 -12.39
CA VAL A 219 -10.37 -9.66 -11.86
C VAL A 219 -10.73 -8.80 -10.64
N GLU A 220 -9.78 -8.53 -9.73
CA GLU A 220 -9.98 -7.60 -8.61
C GLU A 220 -10.35 -6.19 -9.11
N CYS A 221 -9.57 -5.60 -10.03
CA CYS A 221 -9.89 -4.28 -10.61
C CYS A 221 -11.27 -4.26 -11.29
N ARG A 222 -11.63 -5.32 -12.03
CA ARG A 222 -12.96 -5.47 -12.65
C ARG A 222 -14.09 -5.55 -11.62
N HIS A 223 -13.88 -6.19 -10.48
CA HIS A 223 -14.85 -6.18 -9.37
C HIS A 223 -14.96 -4.80 -8.73
N LEU A 224 -13.84 -4.13 -8.44
CA LEU A 224 -13.81 -2.84 -7.76
C LEU A 224 -14.38 -1.68 -8.62
N GLN A 225 -14.31 -1.80 -9.95
CA GLN A 225 -14.92 -0.85 -10.90
C GLN A 225 -16.42 -1.08 -11.15
N ARG A 226 -17.02 -2.15 -10.61
CA ARG A 226 -18.48 -2.36 -10.71
C ARG A 226 -19.29 -1.16 -10.21
N THR A 227 -20.39 -0.87 -10.88
CA THR A 227 -21.31 0.24 -10.54
C THR A 227 -21.75 0.26 -9.08
N GLU A 228 -21.93 -0.91 -8.45
CA GLU A 228 -22.38 -1.01 -7.06
C GLU A 228 -21.26 -0.78 -6.03
N LEU A 229 -19.99 -0.76 -6.45
CA LEU A 229 -18.82 -0.54 -5.59
C LEU A 229 -18.12 0.79 -5.92
N ARG A 230 -17.73 0.99 -7.18
CA ARG A 230 -16.97 2.13 -7.72
C ARG A 230 -15.80 2.56 -6.83
N GLU A 231 -15.00 1.61 -6.37
CA GLU A 231 -13.84 1.85 -5.50
C GLU A 231 -12.58 2.22 -6.32
N VAL A 232 -12.47 1.71 -7.56
CA VAL A 232 -11.43 2.06 -8.53
C VAL A 232 -12.02 2.19 -9.93
N GLU A 233 -11.27 2.76 -10.88
CA GLU A 233 -11.70 2.89 -12.28
C GLU A 233 -10.47 2.94 -13.21
N GLU A 234 -10.46 2.10 -14.26
CA GLU A 234 -9.48 2.18 -15.36
C GLU A 234 -9.50 3.59 -15.96
N PHE A 235 -8.33 4.18 -16.23
CA PHE A 235 -8.25 5.53 -16.77
C PHE A 235 -8.84 5.61 -18.20
N PHE A 236 -9.61 6.65 -18.46
CA PHE A 236 -10.12 7.00 -19.79
C PHE A 236 -9.51 8.33 -20.23
N SER A 237 -8.83 8.35 -21.37
CA SER A 237 -8.28 9.59 -21.93
C SER A 237 -9.39 10.52 -22.42
N GLU A 238 -9.08 11.80 -22.59
CA GLU A 238 -10.00 12.73 -23.24
C GLU A 238 -10.34 12.23 -24.65
N GLY A 239 -11.62 12.31 -25.03
CA GLY A 239 -12.15 11.75 -26.27
C GLY A 239 -12.42 10.22 -26.29
N GLN A 240 -11.96 9.45 -25.29
CA GLN A 240 -12.14 7.99 -25.28
C GLN A 240 -13.61 7.57 -25.03
N LYS A 241 -14.28 7.06 -26.07
CA LYS A 241 -15.66 6.58 -25.98
C LYS A 241 -15.71 5.19 -25.32
N GLY A 242 -16.25 5.10 -24.10
CA GLY A 242 -16.44 3.82 -23.40
C GLY A 242 -17.63 2.98 -23.88
N SER A 243 -18.48 3.50 -24.77
CA SER A 243 -19.50 2.76 -25.51
C SER A 243 -19.90 3.49 -26.78
N SER A 244 -20.37 2.76 -27.79
CA SER A 244 -21.02 3.32 -28.99
C SER A 244 -22.39 3.94 -28.72
N ALA A 245 -23.11 3.48 -27.68
CA ALA A 245 -24.50 3.86 -27.42
C ALA A 245 -24.75 4.52 -26.04
N MET A 246 -23.85 4.35 -25.07
CA MET A 246 -24.03 4.85 -23.69
C MET A 246 -22.87 5.78 -23.27
N PRO A 247 -23.03 7.12 -23.37
CA PRO A 247 -21.94 8.08 -23.09
C PRO A 247 -21.37 8.02 -21.67
N HIS A 248 -22.14 7.53 -20.69
CA HIS A 248 -21.72 7.41 -19.29
C HIS A 248 -20.91 6.13 -18.98
N LYS A 249 -20.85 5.16 -19.91
CA LYS A 249 -20.35 3.81 -19.62
C LYS A 249 -18.83 3.75 -19.62
N ARG A 250 -18.20 3.44 -18.48
CA ARG A 250 -16.74 3.25 -18.33
C ARG A 250 -16.42 1.80 -17.93
N ASN A 251 -15.81 1.05 -18.84
CA ASN A 251 -15.58 -0.40 -18.69
C ASN A 251 -14.10 -0.73 -18.40
N PRO A 252 -13.79 -1.77 -17.60
CA PRO A 252 -12.43 -2.23 -17.30
C PRO A 252 -11.83 -3.07 -18.46
N ILE A 253 -11.81 -2.53 -19.68
CA ILE A 253 -11.51 -3.28 -20.90
C ILE A 253 -10.09 -3.85 -20.97
N THR A 254 -9.10 -3.17 -20.38
CA THR A 254 -7.72 -3.67 -20.41
C THR A 254 -7.56 -4.83 -19.43
N PHE A 255 -8.18 -4.74 -18.26
CA PHE A 255 -8.24 -5.84 -17.30
C PHE A 255 -9.01 -7.05 -17.86
N GLU A 256 -10.08 -6.83 -18.63
CA GLU A 256 -10.82 -7.89 -19.34
C GLU A 256 -9.96 -8.56 -20.42
N ARG A 257 -9.23 -7.78 -21.22
CA ARG A 257 -8.28 -8.26 -22.24
C ARG A 257 -7.11 -9.05 -21.64
N ILE A 258 -6.52 -8.59 -20.53
CA ILE A 258 -5.48 -9.33 -19.79
C ILE A 258 -6.06 -10.66 -19.27
N SER A 259 -7.29 -10.65 -18.74
CA SER A 259 -7.99 -11.88 -18.33
C SER A 259 -8.15 -12.86 -19.50
N GLY A 260 -8.42 -12.36 -20.71
CA GLY A 260 -8.50 -13.16 -21.94
C GLY A 260 -7.16 -13.77 -22.34
N LEU A 261 -6.11 -12.96 -22.47
CA LEU A 261 -4.78 -13.40 -22.89
C LEU A 261 -4.16 -14.40 -21.89
N ALA A 262 -4.41 -14.24 -20.59
CA ALA A 262 -3.93 -15.17 -19.56
C ALA A 262 -4.46 -16.60 -19.74
N ARG A 263 -5.61 -16.79 -20.41
CA ARG A 263 -6.17 -18.11 -20.73
C ARG A 263 -5.37 -18.77 -21.85
N ILE A 264 -5.04 -18.02 -22.91
CA ILE A 264 -4.21 -18.51 -24.02
C ILE A 264 -2.82 -18.92 -23.51
N ILE A 265 -2.18 -18.08 -22.69
CA ILE A 265 -0.85 -18.38 -22.11
C ILE A 265 -0.90 -19.64 -21.23
N ARG A 266 -2.00 -19.88 -20.49
CA ARG A 266 -2.20 -21.15 -19.76
C ARG A 266 -2.39 -22.36 -20.69
N SER A 267 -3.23 -22.25 -21.72
CA SER A 267 -3.45 -23.35 -22.68
C SER A 267 -2.16 -23.73 -23.41
N ASN A 268 -1.36 -22.74 -23.81
CA ASN A 268 -0.05 -22.94 -24.42
C ASN A 268 0.91 -23.75 -23.54
N ALA A 269 0.85 -23.57 -22.22
CA ALA A 269 1.69 -24.33 -21.29
C ALA A 269 1.29 -25.81 -21.16
N GLN A 270 0.05 -26.19 -21.48
CA GLN A 270 -0.32 -27.61 -21.58
C GLN A 270 0.37 -28.27 -22.77
N ALA A 271 0.32 -27.64 -23.96
CA ALA A 271 1.03 -28.14 -25.13
C ALA A 271 2.56 -28.23 -24.91
N GLY A 272 3.12 -27.30 -24.13
CA GLY A 272 4.53 -27.36 -23.69
C GLY A 272 4.86 -28.59 -22.80
N LEU A 273 3.91 -29.08 -22.00
CA LEU A 273 4.07 -30.31 -21.20
C LEU A 273 3.91 -31.58 -22.07
N GLU A 274 3.01 -31.55 -23.05
CA GLU A 274 2.81 -32.66 -24.00
C GLU A 274 4.05 -32.85 -24.90
N ASN A 275 4.74 -31.76 -25.27
CA ASN A 275 6.02 -31.77 -25.99
C ASN A 275 7.20 -32.49 -25.27
N ILE A 276 7.05 -32.92 -24.02
CA ILE A 276 8.13 -33.63 -23.28
C ILE A 276 8.32 -35.06 -23.80
N VAL A 277 7.24 -35.75 -24.20
CA VAL A 277 7.24 -37.21 -24.41
C VAL A 277 7.63 -37.59 -25.85
N LEU A 278 8.82 -37.14 -26.25
CA LEU A 278 9.38 -37.37 -27.58
C LEU A 278 9.99 -38.78 -27.72
N TRP A 279 10.02 -39.30 -28.95
CA TRP A 279 10.46 -40.68 -29.22
C TRP A 279 11.97 -40.76 -29.47
N HIS A 280 12.64 -41.66 -28.75
CA HIS A 280 14.07 -41.95 -28.88
C HIS A 280 14.91 -40.66 -28.83
N GLU A 281 15.91 -40.49 -29.70
CA GLU A 281 16.81 -39.34 -29.67
C GLU A 281 16.17 -38.05 -30.22
N ARG A 282 15.16 -38.15 -31.10
CA ARG A 282 13.96 -37.28 -31.16
C ARG A 282 12.96 -37.70 -32.25
N ASP A 283 11.72 -37.29 -32.07
CA ASP A 283 10.82 -36.90 -33.16
C ASP A 283 10.66 -35.36 -33.23
N ILE A 284 9.99 -34.85 -34.28
CA ILE A 284 9.88 -33.41 -34.56
C ILE A 284 8.51 -32.79 -34.22
N SER A 285 7.61 -33.53 -33.55
CA SER A 285 6.25 -33.07 -33.23
C SER A 285 6.23 -31.77 -32.43
N HIS A 286 7.13 -31.64 -31.46
CA HIS A 286 7.33 -30.43 -30.66
C HIS A 286 7.51 -29.16 -31.51
N SER A 287 8.12 -29.29 -32.70
CA SER A 287 8.64 -28.17 -33.46
C SER A 287 7.54 -27.37 -34.17
N SER A 288 6.43 -28.01 -34.55
CA SER A 288 5.25 -27.31 -35.10
C SER A 288 4.48 -26.58 -34.01
N VAL A 289 4.40 -27.18 -32.82
CA VAL A 289 3.79 -26.61 -31.62
C VAL A 289 4.58 -25.40 -31.12
N GLU A 290 5.90 -25.51 -30.97
CA GLU A 290 6.81 -24.48 -30.48
C GLU A 290 6.81 -23.20 -31.34
N ARG A 291 6.67 -23.35 -32.67
CA ARG A 291 6.51 -22.22 -33.62
C ARG A 291 5.28 -21.35 -33.32
N ILE A 292 4.28 -21.86 -32.61
CA ILE A 292 3.09 -21.12 -32.15
C ILE A 292 3.25 -20.71 -30.69
N ILE A 293 3.44 -21.69 -29.79
CA ILE A 293 3.25 -21.47 -28.36
C ILE A 293 4.36 -20.64 -27.71
N LEU A 294 5.58 -20.65 -28.24
CA LEU A 294 6.70 -19.87 -27.67
C LEU A 294 6.60 -18.37 -28.03
N PRO A 295 6.39 -17.97 -29.32
CA PRO A 295 6.09 -16.58 -29.66
C PRO A 295 4.83 -16.06 -28.98
N ASP A 296 3.70 -16.77 -29.07
CA ASP A 296 2.42 -16.28 -28.55
C ASP A 296 2.43 -16.07 -27.03
N SER A 297 3.10 -16.96 -26.28
CA SER A 297 3.18 -16.84 -24.82
C SER A 297 4.11 -15.72 -24.38
N THR A 298 5.24 -15.53 -25.06
CA THR A 298 6.21 -14.46 -24.72
C THR A 298 5.69 -13.09 -25.13
N ILE A 299 5.16 -12.94 -26.35
CA ILE A 299 4.54 -11.70 -26.85
C ILE A 299 3.28 -11.37 -26.03
N GLY A 300 2.42 -12.36 -25.78
CA GLY A 300 1.20 -12.20 -24.99
C GLY A 300 1.47 -11.74 -23.56
N LEU A 301 2.49 -12.32 -22.88
CA LEU A 301 2.85 -11.92 -21.52
C LEU A 301 3.54 -10.54 -21.50
N CYS A 302 4.40 -10.23 -22.47
CA CYS A 302 5.02 -8.92 -22.65
C CYS A 302 3.96 -7.83 -22.80
N TYR A 303 2.95 -8.06 -23.64
CA TYR A 303 1.78 -7.19 -23.75
C TYR A 303 1.05 -7.04 -22.41
N CYS A 304 0.77 -8.15 -21.70
CA CYS A 304 0.05 -8.11 -20.44
C CYS A 304 0.79 -7.33 -19.34
N PHE A 305 2.13 -7.46 -19.24
CA PHE A 305 2.92 -6.67 -18.29
C PHE A 305 2.85 -5.17 -18.59
N ARG A 306 3.06 -4.78 -19.86
CA ARG A 306 3.08 -3.36 -20.25
C ARG A 306 1.70 -2.72 -20.08
N ALA A 307 0.66 -3.42 -20.53
CA ALA A 307 -0.73 -2.99 -20.35
C ALA A 307 -1.10 -2.84 -18.87
N LEU A 308 -0.78 -3.84 -18.03
CA LEU A 308 -1.09 -3.77 -16.60
C LEU A 308 -0.29 -2.68 -15.88
N THR A 309 0.98 -2.49 -16.24
CA THR A 309 1.84 -1.44 -15.65
C THR A 309 1.22 -0.06 -15.86
N GLU A 310 0.75 0.25 -17.06
CA GLU A 310 0.09 1.53 -17.34
C GLU A 310 -1.30 1.63 -16.71
N SER A 311 -2.11 0.56 -16.76
CA SER A 311 -3.43 0.55 -16.10
C SER A 311 -3.35 0.68 -14.58
N VAL A 312 -2.27 0.22 -13.92
CA VAL A 312 -2.05 0.39 -12.47
C VAL A 312 -1.47 1.77 -12.15
N ARG A 313 -0.56 2.29 -13.00
CA ARG A 313 0.02 3.65 -12.89
C ARG A 313 -1.06 4.72 -12.96
N SER A 314 -2.00 4.58 -13.89
CA SER A 314 -3.08 5.53 -14.14
C SER A 314 -4.38 5.23 -13.39
N LEU A 315 -4.47 4.10 -12.66
CA LEU A 315 -5.70 3.63 -11.98
C LEU A 315 -6.31 4.72 -11.11
N ILE A 316 -7.54 5.14 -11.42
CA ILE A 316 -8.29 6.08 -10.57
C ILE A 316 -8.77 5.30 -9.34
N VAL A 317 -8.66 5.91 -8.16
CA VAL A 317 -9.06 5.33 -6.88
C VAL A 317 -9.99 6.32 -6.19
N TYR A 318 -11.08 5.82 -5.59
CA TYR A 318 -12.11 6.64 -4.94
C TYR A 318 -12.18 6.33 -3.43
N PRO A 319 -11.35 6.96 -2.58
CA PRO A 319 -11.39 6.77 -1.12
C PRO A 319 -12.78 7.00 -0.52
N ASP A 320 -13.51 8.02 -0.99
CA ASP A 320 -14.87 8.31 -0.51
C ASP A 320 -15.84 7.16 -0.79
N ALA A 321 -15.74 6.51 -1.95
CA ALA A 321 -16.56 5.34 -2.28
C ALA A 321 -16.18 4.13 -1.42
N MET A 322 -14.88 3.90 -1.17
CA MET A 322 -14.41 2.86 -0.26
C MET A 322 -14.93 3.08 1.17
N ILE A 323 -14.93 4.32 1.67
CA ILE A 323 -15.49 4.69 2.98
C ILE A 323 -17.01 4.54 3.01
N GLN A 324 -17.73 4.99 1.98
CA GLN A 324 -19.18 4.83 1.85
C GLN A 324 -19.59 3.35 1.82
N ASN A 325 -18.79 2.47 1.22
CA ASN A 325 -19.13 1.05 1.13
C ASN A 325 -19.18 0.33 2.48
N PHE A 326 -18.57 0.86 3.56
CA PHE A 326 -18.77 0.30 4.90
C PHE A 326 -20.22 0.47 5.41
N SER A 327 -20.93 1.54 5.04
CA SER A 327 -22.29 1.81 5.54
C SER A 327 -23.35 0.89 4.92
N LYS A 328 -23.09 0.34 3.71
CA LYS A 328 -23.94 -0.66 3.03
C LYS A 328 -24.13 -1.96 3.83
N SER A 329 -23.31 -2.18 4.84
CA SER A 329 -23.40 -3.29 5.79
C SER A 329 -23.82 -2.83 7.20
N PHE A 330 -24.45 -1.67 7.36
CA PHE A 330 -25.12 -1.21 8.60
C PHE A 330 -24.29 -1.35 9.89
N GLY A 331 -22.95 -1.23 9.81
CA GLY A 331 -22.04 -1.40 10.96
C GLY A 331 -21.75 -2.85 11.36
N LEU A 332 -22.33 -3.85 10.68
CA LEU A 332 -22.20 -5.29 10.96
C LEU A 332 -20.76 -5.81 10.95
N VAL A 333 -19.85 -5.12 10.26
CA VAL A 333 -18.40 -5.36 10.29
C VAL A 333 -17.79 -5.30 11.70
N SER A 334 -18.48 -4.67 12.65
CA SER A 334 -18.07 -4.55 14.06
C SER A 334 -18.59 -5.70 14.94
N SER A 335 -19.38 -6.63 14.39
CA SER A 335 -20.04 -7.71 15.13
C SER A 335 -19.04 -8.61 15.87
N GLN A 336 -17.88 -8.93 15.26
CA GLN A 336 -16.84 -9.70 15.93
C GLN A 336 -16.27 -8.98 17.16
N THR A 337 -16.11 -7.65 17.11
CA THR A 337 -15.67 -6.84 18.25
C THR A 337 -16.70 -6.85 19.39
N VAL A 338 -18.00 -6.80 19.06
CA VAL A 338 -19.09 -6.91 20.06
C VAL A 338 -19.10 -8.32 20.69
N LEU A 339 -18.91 -9.36 19.88
CA LEU A 339 -18.82 -10.75 20.35
C LEU A 339 -17.65 -10.95 21.32
N LEU A 340 -16.47 -10.41 20.99
CA LEU A 340 -15.30 -10.47 21.87
C LEU A 340 -15.53 -9.69 23.17
N ALA A 341 -16.08 -8.48 23.10
CA ALA A 341 -16.42 -7.68 24.28
C ALA A 341 -17.43 -8.38 25.20
N LEU A 342 -18.39 -9.14 24.66
CA LEU A 342 -19.29 -9.97 25.46
C LEU A 342 -18.57 -11.15 26.14
N ILE A 343 -17.59 -11.78 25.47
CA ILE A 343 -16.76 -12.83 26.10
C ILE A 343 -15.89 -12.25 27.22
N GLU A 344 -15.34 -11.05 27.04
CA GLU A 344 -14.60 -10.32 28.08
C GLU A 344 -15.47 -9.98 29.31
N LYS A 345 -16.80 -9.87 29.13
CA LYS A 345 -17.80 -9.74 30.21
C LYS A 345 -18.24 -11.07 30.82
N GLY A 346 -17.57 -12.18 30.47
CA GLY A 346 -17.78 -13.51 31.08
C GLY A 346 -18.79 -14.41 30.36
N LEU A 347 -19.28 -14.05 29.17
CA LEU A 347 -20.15 -14.93 28.39
C LEU A 347 -19.35 -16.06 27.74
N THR A 348 -19.95 -17.25 27.66
CA THR A 348 -19.44 -18.31 26.79
C THR A 348 -19.56 -17.89 25.33
N ARG A 349 -18.60 -18.32 24.49
CA ARG A 349 -18.54 -17.95 23.06
C ARG A 349 -19.83 -18.27 22.31
N GLU A 350 -20.51 -19.37 22.66
CA GLU A 350 -21.77 -19.76 22.02
C GLU A 350 -22.92 -18.79 22.35
N VAL A 351 -23.06 -18.37 23.61
CA VAL A 351 -24.10 -17.42 24.03
C VAL A 351 -23.83 -16.03 23.45
N ALA A 352 -22.57 -15.57 23.50
CA ALA A 352 -22.15 -14.32 22.87
C ALA A 352 -22.41 -14.32 21.35
N TYR A 353 -22.08 -15.43 20.66
CA TYR A 353 -22.36 -15.59 19.23
C TYR A 353 -23.86 -15.54 18.94
N ARG A 354 -24.69 -16.26 19.71
CA ARG A 354 -26.14 -16.32 19.51
C ARG A 354 -26.81 -14.94 19.66
N LEU A 355 -26.40 -14.16 20.66
CA LEU A 355 -26.88 -12.79 20.88
C LEU A 355 -26.48 -11.86 19.72
N VAL A 356 -25.20 -11.83 19.35
CA VAL A 356 -24.70 -10.97 18.27
C VAL A 356 -25.26 -11.38 16.91
N GLN A 357 -25.45 -12.67 16.65
CA GLN A 357 -26.12 -13.16 15.44
C GLN A 357 -27.58 -12.71 15.38
N GLY A 358 -28.31 -12.73 16.51
CA GLY A 358 -29.67 -12.20 16.59
C GLY A 358 -29.74 -10.72 16.21
N ALA A 359 -28.92 -9.88 16.86
CA ALA A 359 -28.84 -8.44 16.57
C ALA A 359 -28.38 -8.16 15.12
N ALA A 360 -27.44 -8.95 14.59
CA ALA A 360 -26.98 -8.83 13.21
C ALA A 360 -28.06 -9.17 12.18
N MET A 361 -28.85 -10.23 12.42
CA MET A 361 -29.97 -10.60 11.56
C MET A 361 -31.13 -9.62 11.66
N GLN A 362 -31.36 -9.01 12.83
CA GLN A 362 -32.34 -7.93 12.99
C GLN A 362 -31.91 -6.67 12.25
N SER A 363 -30.66 -6.23 12.40
CA SER A 363 -30.07 -5.10 11.65
C SER A 363 -30.21 -5.28 10.14
N TRP A 364 -29.91 -6.47 9.60
CA TRP A 364 -30.14 -6.79 8.18
C TRP A 364 -31.63 -6.71 7.78
N LYS A 365 -32.54 -7.25 8.59
CA LYS A 365 -33.98 -7.27 8.26
C LYS A 365 -34.64 -5.89 8.31
N THR A 366 -34.13 -4.98 9.13
CA THR A 366 -34.74 -3.65 9.34
C THR A 366 -33.97 -2.51 8.66
N ASN A 367 -32.79 -2.77 8.11
CA ASN A 367 -31.83 -1.75 7.63
C ASN A 367 -31.41 -0.73 8.71
N VAL A 368 -31.54 -1.10 9.99
CA VAL A 368 -31.10 -0.29 11.14
C VAL A 368 -29.64 -0.62 11.46
N HIS A 369 -28.85 0.39 11.80
CA HIS A 369 -27.44 0.23 12.14
C HIS A 369 -27.25 -0.65 13.39
N LEU A 370 -26.34 -1.62 13.33
CA LEU A 370 -26.14 -2.66 14.35
C LEU A 370 -26.01 -2.07 15.76
N LYS A 371 -25.29 -0.95 15.93
CA LYS A 371 -25.14 -0.25 17.22
C LYS A 371 -26.48 0.01 17.89
N ASP A 372 -27.47 0.49 17.12
CA ASP A 372 -28.74 0.96 17.66
C ASP A 372 -29.66 -0.23 17.96
N VAL A 373 -29.52 -1.34 17.22
CA VAL A 373 -30.12 -2.63 17.57
C VAL A 373 -29.54 -3.21 18.87
N LEU A 374 -28.22 -3.09 19.08
CA LEU A 374 -27.55 -3.57 20.30
C LEU A 374 -27.93 -2.76 21.54
N ILE A 375 -28.06 -1.43 21.41
CA ILE A 375 -28.53 -0.54 22.50
C ILE A 375 -30.00 -0.85 22.86
N ALA A 376 -30.82 -1.26 21.89
CA ALA A 376 -32.21 -1.66 22.13
C ALA A 376 -32.37 -3.05 22.79
N ASP A 377 -31.35 -3.92 22.77
CA ASP A 377 -31.44 -5.27 23.34
C ASP A 377 -30.96 -5.34 24.80
N SER A 378 -31.93 -5.40 25.72
CA SER A 378 -31.72 -5.65 27.15
C SER A 378 -30.87 -6.88 27.49
N ASN A 379 -30.79 -7.89 26.59
CA ASN A 379 -29.95 -9.06 26.78
C ASN A 379 -28.46 -8.77 26.60
N ILE A 380 -28.12 -7.64 25.97
CA ILE A 380 -26.76 -7.18 25.66
C ILE A 380 -26.39 -5.96 26.53
N THR A 381 -27.29 -4.99 26.71
CA THR A 381 -27.00 -3.78 27.52
C THR A 381 -26.79 -4.06 29.01
N ARG A 382 -27.29 -5.20 29.52
CA ARG A 382 -26.94 -5.73 30.85
C ARG A 382 -25.46 -6.15 31.03
N TYR A 383 -24.69 -6.23 29.94
CA TYR A 383 -23.27 -6.62 29.95
C TYR A 383 -22.36 -5.50 29.40
N LEU A 384 -22.80 -4.81 28.34
CA LEU A 384 -22.09 -3.71 27.69
C LEU A 384 -22.91 -2.42 27.80
N SER A 385 -22.40 -1.42 28.50
CA SER A 385 -23.09 -0.14 28.63
C SER A 385 -23.20 0.61 27.30
N ASP A 386 -24.12 1.57 27.22
CA ASP A 386 -24.22 2.50 26.08
C ASP A 386 -22.88 3.17 25.75
N GLU A 387 -22.05 3.50 26.74
CA GLU A 387 -20.72 4.09 26.50
C GLU A 387 -19.74 3.06 25.92
N GLU A 388 -19.77 1.81 26.39
CA GLU A 388 -18.95 0.71 25.84
C GLU A 388 -19.36 0.36 24.42
N LEU A 389 -20.67 0.27 24.14
CA LEU A 389 -21.22 0.09 22.80
C LEU A 389 -20.85 1.28 21.90
N ASN A 390 -21.07 2.52 22.32
CA ASN A 390 -20.63 3.68 21.53
C ASN A 390 -19.10 3.73 21.37
N SER A 391 -18.30 3.18 22.30
CA SER A 391 -16.84 3.05 22.16
C SER A 391 -16.43 1.99 21.12
N ILE A 392 -17.17 0.89 20.98
CA ILE A 392 -16.94 -0.14 19.96
C ILE A 392 -17.20 0.41 18.55
N PHE A 393 -18.25 1.22 18.39
CA PHE A 393 -18.60 1.87 17.12
C PHE A 393 -17.97 3.28 16.98
N SER A 394 -17.12 3.74 17.92
CA SER A 394 -16.50 5.07 17.87
C SER A 394 -15.32 5.13 16.90
N LYS A 395 -15.38 6.08 15.98
CA LYS A 395 -14.33 6.37 15.00
C LYS A 395 -13.09 7.07 15.60
N GLY A 396 -13.17 7.65 16.80
CA GLY A 396 -11.99 8.29 17.43
C GLY A 396 -10.94 7.30 17.96
N LYS A 397 -11.38 6.14 18.44
CA LYS A 397 -10.52 5.13 19.09
C LYS A 397 -9.59 4.39 18.10
N PRO A 398 -10.03 3.96 16.89
CA PRO A 398 -9.15 3.42 15.85
C PRO A 398 -8.05 4.41 15.41
N ALA A 399 -8.40 5.68 15.24
CA ALA A 399 -7.46 6.73 14.83
C ALA A 399 -6.31 6.89 15.83
N ALA A 400 -6.63 7.03 17.13
CA ALA A 400 -5.64 7.15 18.19
C ALA A 400 -4.82 5.86 18.37
N ASN A 401 -5.44 4.69 18.24
CA ASN A 401 -4.75 3.41 18.32
C ASN A 401 -3.78 3.17 17.16
N ARG A 402 -4.10 3.61 15.92
CA ARG A 402 -3.16 3.57 14.80
C ARG A 402 -1.89 4.35 15.13
N VAL A 403 -2.03 5.59 15.59
CA VAL A 403 -0.89 6.45 15.97
C VAL A 403 -0.06 5.81 17.10
N LYS A 404 -0.70 5.30 18.15
CA LYS A 404 -0.02 4.58 19.24
C LYS A 404 0.77 3.38 18.73
N ASN A 405 0.19 2.57 17.84
CA ASN A 405 0.84 1.38 17.29
C ASN A 405 2.03 1.73 16.38
N GLU A 406 1.89 2.77 15.54
CA GLU A 406 3.01 3.28 14.72
C GLU A 406 4.17 3.77 15.60
N ILE A 407 3.89 4.52 16.68
CA ILE A 407 4.92 4.96 17.63
C ILE A 407 5.57 3.74 18.31
N LYS A 408 4.76 2.77 18.77
CA LYS A 408 5.24 1.54 19.42
C LYS A 408 6.18 0.73 18.53
N GLU A 409 5.86 0.57 17.25
CA GLU A 409 6.74 -0.07 16.28
C GLU A 409 8.07 0.68 16.12
N LEU A 410 8.01 2.01 15.99
CA LEU A 410 9.19 2.85 15.79
C LEU A 410 10.11 2.85 17.03
N VAL A 411 9.54 2.91 18.24
CA VAL A 411 10.28 2.74 19.50
C VAL A 411 10.92 1.36 19.57
N SER A 412 10.16 0.29 19.33
CA SER A 412 10.65 -1.09 19.40
C SER A 412 11.82 -1.32 18.44
N LYS A 413 11.73 -0.79 17.20
CA LYS A 413 12.82 -0.86 16.22
C LYS A 413 14.08 -0.14 16.69
N ARG A 414 13.97 1.02 17.37
CA ARG A 414 15.15 1.75 17.89
C ARG A 414 15.74 1.11 19.16
N VAL A 415 14.92 0.58 20.06
CA VAL A 415 15.39 -0.15 21.24
C VAL A 415 16.11 -1.44 20.85
N ASN A 416 15.61 -2.16 19.84
CA ASN A 416 16.30 -3.33 19.27
C ASN A 416 17.63 -2.98 18.58
N LEU A 417 17.84 -1.72 18.19
CA LEU A 417 19.12 -1.17 17.72
C LEU A 417 19.97 -0.58 18.87
N GLY A 418 19.70 -0.97 20.13
CA GLY A 418 20.48 -0.56 21.30
C GLY A 418 20.26 0.89 21.78
N ASN A 419 19.28 1.61 21.23
CA ASN A 419 18.99 2.99 21.65
C ASN A 419 18.13 2.99 22.93
N ARG A 420 18.25 4.02 23.78
CA ARG A 420 17.32 4.21 24.91
C ARG A 420 15.89 4.48 24.41
N PRO A 421 14.83 4.12 25.16
CA PRO A 421 13.48 4.58 24.85
C PRO A 421 13.34 6.11 25.04
N PRO A 422 12.34 6.76 24.41
CA PRO A 422 11.98 8.15 24.68
C PRO A 422 11.48 8.37 26.10
N GLY A 423 11.68 9.57 26.66
CA GLY A 423 11.21 9.97 27.98
C GLY A 423 10.21 11.14 27.97
N LEU A 424 9.11 11.03 28.73
CA LEU A 424 8.17 12.12 28.98
C LEU A 424 8.15 12.50 30.47
N GLY A 425 8.51 13.74 30.79
CA GLY A 425 8.25 14.34 32.10
C GLY A 425 6.84 14.91 32.15
N VAL A 426 6.07 14.58 33.19
CA VAL A 426 4.72 15.09 33.42
C VAL A 426 4.66 15.70 34.82
N ILE A 427 4.31 16.97 34.92
CA ILE A 427 4.06 17.66 36.19
C ILE A 427 2.56 17.94 36.33
N ILE A 428 2.01 17.68 37.51
CA ILE A 428 0.65 18.06 37.92
C ILE A 428 0.71 18.84 39.23
N VAL A 429 -0.12 19.88 39.35
CA VAL A 429 -0.23 20.71 40.56
C VAL A 429 -1.64 20.63 41.11
N GLY A 430 -1.79 20.21 42.36
CA GLY A 430 -3.06 20.07 43.06
C GLY A 430 -3.82 18.76 42.76
N GLU A 431 -4.84 18.50 43.58
CA GLU A 431 -5.45 17.18 43.74
C GLU A 431 -6.75 16.97 42.94
N ASN A 432 -6.99 17.78 41.89
CA ASN A 432 -8.24 17.68 41.12
C ASN A 432 -8.40 16.27 40.51
N PRO A 433 -9.45 15.49 40.90
CA PRO A 433 -9.58 14.10 40.47
C PRO A 433 -9.69 13.92 38.94
N ALA A 434 -10.21 14.92 38.23
CA ALA A 434 -10.29 14.92 36.77
C ALA A 434 -8.89 15.04 36.14
N SER A 435 -8.09 16.00 36.61
CA SER A 435 -6.71 16.22 36.15
C SER A 435 -5.83 15.01 36.45
N GLN A 436 -5.93 14.44 37.66
CA GLN A 436 -5.22 13.21 38.00
C GLN A 436 -5.62 12.02 37.11
N ALA A 437 -6.92 11.80 36.86
CA ALA A 437 -7.37 10.72 35.98
C ALA A 437 -6.84 10.90 34.54
N TYR A 438 -6.81 12.14 34.04
CA TYR A 438 -6.26 12.45 32.72
C TYR A 438 -4.74 12.22 32.65
N VAL A 439 -4.00 12.60 33.70
CA VAL A 439 -2.54 12.35 33.80
C VAL A 439 -2.22 10.86 33.94
N ARG A 440 -2.96 10.10 34.76
CA ARG A 440 -2.82 8.63 34.84
C ARG A 440 -3.02 7.97 33.47
N ASN A 441 -3.97 8.45 32.66
CA ASN A 441 -4.17 7.98 31.28
C ASN A 441 -3.02 8.33 30.33
N LYS A 442 -2.36 9.50 30.50
CA LYS A 442 -1.14 9.86 29.75
C LYS A 442 0.05 8.95 30.13
N VAL A 443 0.28 8.72 31.42
CA VAL A 443 1.33 7.82 31.94
C VAL A 443 1.12 6.38 31.43
N ARG A 444 -0.10 5.84 31.56
CA ARG A 444 -0.46 4.54 30.96
C ARG A 444 -0.19 4.49 29.46
N SER A 445 -0.54 5.55 28.73
CA SER A 445 -0.33 5.64 27.28
C SER A 445 1.15 5.67 26.88
N CYS A 446 2.05 6.16 27.76
CA CYS A 446 3.50 6.09 27.56
C CYS A 446 4.01 4.64 27.66
N ALA A 447 3.60 3.91 28.70
CA ALA A 447 3.94 2.51 28.88
C ALA A 447 3.40 1.63 27.74
N GLU A 448 2.17 1.89 27.26
CA GLU A 448 1.56 1.19 26.12
C GLU A 448 2.41 1.24 24.83
N VAL A 449 3.16 2.33 24.61
CA VAL A 449 4.03 2.51 23.42
C VAL A 449 5.54 2.30 23.70
N GLY A 450 5.92 1.94 24.93
CA GLY A 450 7.32 1.67 25.29
C GLY A 450 8.16 2.90 25.65
N PHE A 451 7.55 4.04 25.98
CA PHE A 451 8.26 5.19 26.55
C PHE A 451 8.55 4.98 28.04
N LYS A 452 9.55 5.70 28.56
CA LYS A 452 9.63 6.00 29.99
C LYS A 452 8.82 7.27 30.31
N SER A 453 8.21 7.32 31.48
CA SER A 453 7.51 8.51 31.96
C SER A 453 7.87 8.80 33.41
N LEU A 454 8.21 10.06 33.72
CA LEU A 454 8.42 10.56 35.07
C LEU A 454 7.23 11.45 35.45
N LEU A 455 6.51 11.08 36.51
CA LEU A 455 5.41 11.87 37.05
C LEU A 455 5.88 12.61 38.31
N ILE A 456 5.64 13.93 38.34
CA ILE A 456 5.90 14.81 39.48
C ILE A 456 4.55 15.37 39.93
N GLU A 457 4.12 15.04 41.13
CA GLU A 457 2.89 15.56 41.74
C GLU A 457 3.26 16.61 42.80
N LEU A 458 2.69 17.82 42.69
CA LEU A 458 2.97 18.96 43.58
C LEU A 458 1.68 19.42 44.27
N PRO A 459 1.73 19.87 45.53
CA PRO A 459 0.56 20.34 46.27
C PRO A 459 -0.03 21.62 45.64
N VAL A 460 -1.32 21.86 45.83
CA VAL A 460 -2.02 23.03 45.26
C VAL A 460 -1.45 24.38 45.72
N HIS A 461 -0.72 24.41 46.84
CA HIS A 461 -0.06 25.60 47.39
C HIS A 461 1.45 25.68 47.08
N VAL A 462 1.96 24.91 46.12
CA VAL A 462 3.39 24.95 45.75
C VAL A 462 3.82 26.34 45.26
N PRO A 463 4.98 26.88 45.67
CA PRO A 463 5.52 28.13 45.12
C PRO A 463 5.89 27.98 43.64
N GLU A 464 5.68 29.03 42.83
CA GLU A 464 6.06 29.06 41.41
C GLU A 464 7.55 28.71 41.20
N SER A 465 8.43 29.17 42.08
CA SER A 465 9.87 28.87 42.05
C SER A 465 10.20 27.38 42.13
N MET A 466 9.43 26.60 42.90
CA MET A 466 9.65 25.15 43.06
C MET A 466 9.12 24.36 41.84
N LEU A 467 8.02 24.82 41.23
CA LEU A 467 7.57 24.29 39.94
C LEU A 467 8.60 24.59 38.82
N LEU A 468 9.16 25.81 38.80
CA LEU A 468 10.24 26.19 37.89
C LEU A 468 11.51 25.34 38.08
N GLU A 469 11.91 25.09 39.33
CA GLU A 469 13.06 24.21 39.65
C GLU A 469 12.90 22.80 39.07
N HIS A 470 11.72 22.18 39.22
CA HIS A 470 11.43 20.89 38.58
C HIS A 470 11.48 20.95 37.05
N ILE A 471 11.00 22.03 36.43
CA ILE A 471 11.06 22.21 34.97
C ILE A 471 12.51 22.37 34.50
N TYR A 472 13.34 23.15 35.20
CA TYR A 472 14.76 23.28 34.88
C TYR A 472 15.51 21.95 35.06
N GLY A 473 15.18 21.15 36.09
CA GLY A 473 15.67 19.78 36.24
C GLY A 473 15.31 18.88 35.05
N LEU A 474 14.04 18.85 34.65
CA LEU A 474 13.58 18.10 33.46
C LEU A 474 14.19 18.62 32.15
N ASN A 475 14.52 19.91 32.05
CA ASN A 475 15.22 20.48 30.89
C ASN A 475 16.67 19.98 30.79
N LEU A 476 17.38 19.84 31.91
CA LEU A 476 18.74 19.32 31.96
C LEU A 476 18.82 17.78 31.84
N ASP A 477 17.76 17.06 32.19
CA ASP A 477 17.72 15.59 32.08
C ASP A 477 17.77 15.13 30.61
N ASN A 478 18.88 14.48 30.23
CA ASN A 478 19.11 13.91 28.90
C ASN A 478 18.32 12.62 28.61
N THR A 479 17.67 12.03 29.61
CA THR A 479 16.71 10.92 29.45
C THR A 479 15.30 11.40 29.12
N ILE A 480 14.99 12.68 29.38
CA ILE A 480 13.70 13.32 29.11
C ILE A 480 13.74 14.04 27.76
N ASP A 481 12.72 13.82 26.94
CA ASP A 481 12.57 14.33 25.58
C ASP A 481 11.36 15.24 25.42
N GLY A 482 10.27 14.95 26.14
CA GLY A 482 9.11 15.83 26.28
C GLY A 482 8.91 16.27 27.73
N ILE A 483 8.41 17.49 27.92
CA ILE A 483 7.90 18.01 29.18
C ILE A 483 6.46 18.45 28.98
N LEU A 484 5.59 18.03 29.89
CA LEU A 484 4.19 18.42 29.99
C LEU A 484 3.95 18.97 31.40
N VAL A 485 3.40 20.18 31.50
CA VAL A 485 2.79 20.68 32.74
C VAL A 485 1.27 20.66 32.55
N GLN A 486 0.56 19.91 33.40
CA GLN A 486 -0.88 19.72 33.25
C GLN A 486 -1.66 20.97 33.67
N GLN A 487 -2.28 21.62 32.69
CA GLN A 487 -3.16 22.78 32.87
C GLN A 487 -4.58 22.38 33.28
N PRO A 488 -5.39 23.30 33.87
CA PRO A 488 -5.00 24.63 34.34
C PRO A 488 -4.16 24.58 35.63
N LEU A 489 -3.34 25.59 35.85
CA LEU A 489 -2.56 25.76 37.09
C LEU A 489 -3.36 26.53 38.17
N PRO A 490 -2.95 26.44 39.45
CA PRO A 490 -3.47 27.31 40.51
C PRO A 490 -3.29 28.80 40.18
N THR A 491 -4.25 29.63 40.60
CA THR A 491 -4.32 31.06 40.23
C THR A 491 -3.19 31.94 40.76
N HIS A 492 -2.35 31.45 41.67
CA HIS A 492 -1.14 32.14 42.14
C HIS A 492 0.11 31.82 41.32
N ILE A 493 0.03 30.95 40.32
CA ILE A 493 1.12 30.57 39.40
C ILE A 493 0.84 31.14 38.01
N ASN A 494 1.85 31.79 37.41
CA ASN A 494 1.76 32.37 36.10
C ASN A 494 2.01 31.33 34.99
N GLU A 495 0.95 30.86 34.34
CA GLU A 495 1.00 29.87 33.24
C GLU A 495 1.99 30.24 32.11
N PHE A 496 2.19 31.55 31.84
CA PHE A 496 3.12 32.02 30.82
C PHE A 496 4.58 31.89 31.25
N ASN A 497 4.90 32.22 32.51
CA ASN A 497 6.25 32.00 33.07
C ASN A 497 6.61 30.51 33.01
N ILE A 498 5.67 29.64 33.40
CA ILE A 498 5.83 28.19 33.37
C ILE A 498 6.03 27.67 31.94
N THR A 499 5.26 28.19 30.98
CA THR A 499 5.40 27.82 29.56
C THR A 499 6.74 28.30 28.98
N MET A 500 7.20 29.51 29.34
CA MET A 500 8.51 30.05 28.95
C MET A 500 9.70 29.31 29.58
N ALA A 501 9.50 28.58 30.68
CA ALA A 501 10.56 27.81 31.33
C ALA A 501 10.84 26.47 30.66
N ILE A 502 9.92 25.93 29.85
CA ILE A 502 10.11 24.67 29.12
C ILE A 502 10.93 24.94 27.85
N LEU A 503 12.02 24.21 27.62
CA LEU A 503 12.80 24.36 26.38
C LEU A 503 11.93 24.10 25.13
N PRO A 504 12.03 24.91 24.05
CA PRO A 504 11.16 24.76 22.86
C PRO A 504 11.18 23.37 22.23
N GLU A 505 12.32 22.69 22.26
CA GLU A 505 12.50 21.33 21.76
C GLU A 505 11.92 20.24 22.68
N LYS A 506 11.67 20.56 23.96
CA LYS A 506 11.00 19.69 24.96
C LYS A 506 9.52 20.04 25.18
N ASP A 507 9.06 21.22 24.75
CA ASP A 507 7.65 21.64 24.76
C ASP A 507 6.81 20.80 23.78
N VAL A 508 6.37 19.63 24.24
CA VAL A 508 5.62 18.66 23.42
C VAL A 508 4.14 18.98 23.30
N ASP A 509 3.60 19.91 24.11
CA ASP A 509 2.27 20.49 23.91
C ASP A 509 2.30 21.74 23.00
N GLY A 510 3.48 22.19 22.55
CA GLY A 510 3.63 23.21 21.51
C GLY A 510 3.18 24.62 21.89
N PHE A 511 3.16 24.95 23.19
CA PHE A 511 2.68 26.23 23.72
C PHE A 511 3.79 27.30 23.83
N HIS A 512 5.07 26.92 23.83
CA HIS A 512 6.18 27.85 23.96
C HIS A 512 6.15 28.88 22.81
N PRO A 513 6.31 30.20 23.05
CA PRO A 513 6.14 31.23 22.02
C PRO A 513 6.99 31.04 20.76
N VAL A 514 8.19 30.46 20.90
CA VAL A 514 9.05 30.05 19.75
C VAL A 514 8.35 29.02 18.86
N ASN A 515 7.67 28.03 19.44
CA ASN A 515 6.94 27.01 18.68
C ASN A 515 5.68 27.57 18.02
N VAL A 516 4.92 28.41 18.75
CA VAL A 516 3.75 29.13 18.20
C VAL A 516 4.16 30.07 17.04
N GLY A 517 5.30 30.74 17.16
CA GLY A 517 5.89 31.58 16.11
C GLY A 517 6.32 30.77 14.88
N LYS A 518 7.06 29.67 15.07
CA LYS A 518 7.44 28.74 13.99
C LYS A 518 6.22 28.16 13.27
N LEU A 519 5.17 27.77 14.01
CA LEU A 519 3.89 27.29 13.46
C LEU A 519 3.25 28.36 12.56
N SER A 520 3.14 29.59 13.04
CA SER A 520 2.55 30.69 12.26
C SER A 520 3.38 31.05 11.01
N LEU A 521 4.71 30.88 11.08
CA LEU A 521 5.64 30.98 9.94
C LEU A 521 5.68 29.73 9.03
N GLY A 522 4.85 28.71 9.28
CA GLY A 522 4.78 27.49 8.48
C GLY A 522 5.97 26.52 8.63
N ARG A 523 6.87 26.76 9.58
CA ARG A 523 8.05 25.91 9.87
C ARG A 523 7.68 24.64 10.66
N LEU A 524 6.67 23.92 10.16
CA LEU A 524 6.09 22.73 10.79
C LEU A 524 7.10 21.60 11.04
N ASN A 525 8.20 21.56 10.28
CA ASN A 525 9.27 20.57 10.45
C ASN A 525 10.12 20.88 11.70
N ASP A 526 10.27 22.16 12.07
CA ASP A 526 11.24 22.64 13.06
C ASP A 526 10.61 22.97 14.42
N THR A 527 9.31 22.72 14.55
CA THR A 527 8.47 23.06 15.70
C THR A 527 7.76 21.83 16.25
N HIS A 528 7.26 21.93 17.47
CA HIS A 528 6.13 21.13 17.93
C HIS A 528 4.84 21.91 17.69
N VAL A 529 3.76 21.21 17.37
CA VAL A 529 2.42 21.78 17.11
C VAL A 529 1.48 21.30 18.19
N SER A 530 0.64 22.20 18.71
CA SER A 530 -0.30 21.87 19.79
C SER A 530 -1.09 20.59 19.54
N CYS A 531 -1.09 19.71 20.54
CA CYS A 531 -1.55 18.33 20.44
C CYS A 531 -3.01 18.21 20.01
N THR A 532 -3.87 19.13 20.42
CA THR A 532 -5.30 19.13 20.06
C THR A 532 -5.52 19.56 18.60
N PRO A 533 -5.05 20.74 18.12
CA PRO A 533 -5.00 21.08 16.70
C PRO A 533 -4.39 19.98 15.81
N LEU A 534 -3.22 19.46 16.16
CA LEU A 534 -2.57 18.40 15.39
C LEU A 534 -3.41 17.12 15.36
N GLY A 535 -4.08 16.80 16.48
CA GLY A 535 -4.96 15.64 16.61
C GLY A 535 -6.25 15.77 15.79
N ILE A 536 -6.73 17.00 15.56
CA ILE A 536 -7.84 17.30 14.64
C ILE A 536 -7.41 17.05 13.19
N ILE A 537 -6.24 17.54 12.78
CA ILE A 537 -5.71 17.30 11.43
C ILE A 537 -5.46 15.81 11.18
N GLU A 538 -4.82 15.11 12.12
CA GLU A 538 -4.58 13.66 12.02
C GLU A 538 -5.89 12.85 11.96
N LEU A 539 -6.96 13.30 12.64
CA LEU A 539 -8.28 12.67 12.59
C LEU A 539 -8.97 12.89 11.23
N LEU A 540 -8.94 14.12 10.71
CA LEU A 540 -9.48 14.46 9.39
C LEU A 540 -8.74 13.70 8.28
N SER A 541 -7.41 13.68 8.34
CA SER A 541 -6.55 12.95 7.40
C SER A 541 -6.75 11.42 7.50
N HIS A 542 -6.89 10.86 8.70
CA HIS A 542 -7.17 9.43 8.89
C HIS A 542 -8.51 9.00 8.25
N TYR A 543 -9.51 9.90 8.23
CA TYR A 543 -10.79 9.66 7.57
C TYR A 543 -10.86 10.15 6.12
N SER A 544 -9.72 10.49 5.50
CA SER A 544 -9.61 11.02 4.13
C SER A 544 -10.44 12.27 3.87
N ILE A 545 -10.83 13.01 4.92
CA ILE A 545 -11.64 14.22 4.79
C ILE A 545 -10.73 15.32 4.25
N ASP A 546 -10.78 15.55 2.93
CA ASP A 546 -10.09 16.69 2.33
C ASP A 546 -10.69 18.01 2.83
N ILE A 547 -9.81 18.97 3.06
CA ILE A 547 -10.11 20.31 3.57
C ILE A 547 -9.58 21.41 2.64
N SER A 548 -8.95 21.03 1.53
CA SER A 548 -8.24 21.93 0.62
C SER A 548 -9.20 22.90 -0.05
N GLY A 549 -8.98 24.20 0.13
CA GLY A 549 -9.84 25.28 -0.36
C GLY A 549 -11.16 25.46 0.39
N LYS A 550 -11.55 24.54 1.29
CA LYS A 550 -12.83 24.56 2.00
C LYS A 550 -12.90 25.68 3.05
N HIS A 551 -14.11 26.11 3.39
CA HIS A 551 -14.33 27.12 4.44
C HIS A 551 -14.38 26.47 5.82
N ALA A 552 -13.31 26.68 6.59
CA ALA A 552 -13.18 26.24 7.97
C ALA A 552 -13.53 27.38 8.94
N VAL A 553 -14.59 27.21 9.73
CA VAL A 553 -15.00 28.15 10.78
C VAL A 553 -14.63 27.58 12.14
N ILE A 554 -13.89 28.35 12.94
CA ILE A 554 -13.45 27.98 14.28
C ILE A 554 -14.19 28.85 15.29
N VAL A 555 -15.03 28.26 16.14
CA VAL A 555 -15.74 28.96 17.21
C VAL A 555 -14.95 28.74 18.50
N GLY A 556 -14.03 29.68 18.79
CA GLY A 556 -13.07 29.57 19.90
C GLY A 556 -11.72 30.20 19.53
N ARG A 557 -11.16 31.02 20.44
CA ARG A 557 -9.90 31.75 20.21
C ARG A 557 -8.82 31.50 21.28
N SER A 558 -8.85 30.33 21.91
CA SER A 558 -7.85 29.93 22.91
C SER A 558 -6.45 29.83 22.33
N ASN A 559 -5.42 30.00 23.18
CA ASN A 559 -4.02 29.75 22.81
C ASN A 559 -3.73 28.26 22.60
N ILE A 560 -4.54 27.37 23.21
CA ILE A 560 -4.38 25.91 23.17
C ILE A 560 -4.92 25.31 21.86
N VAL A 561 -6.11 25.76 21.42
CA VAL A 561 -6.82 25.18 20.26
C VAL A 561 -7.04 26.21 19.16
N GLY A 562 -7.79 27.27 19.43
CA GLY A 562 -8.35 28.13 18.38
C GLY A 562 -7.31 28.81 17.50
N LYS A 563 -6.39 29.57 18.12
CA LYS A 563 -5.31 30.27 17.41
C LYS A 563 -4.32 29.32 16.72
N PRO A 564 -3.75 28.28 17.37
CA PRO A 564 -2.83 27.37 16.69
C PRO A 564 -3.51 26.57 15.58
N LEU A 565 -4.77 26.16 15.72
CA LEU A 565 -5.50 25.49 14.64
C LEU A 565 -5.75 26.45 13.46
N ALA A 566 -6.08 27.72 13.71
CA ALA A 566 -6.19 28.72 12.65
C ALA A 566 -4.85 28.91 11.91
N SER A 567 -3.73 29.04 12.63
CA SER A 567 -2.38 29.12 12.03
C SER A 567 -1.99 27.86 11.25
N LEU A 568 -2.46 26.68 11.68
CA LEU A 568 -2.20 25.38 11.07
C LEU A 568 -3.03 25.18 9.78
N LEU A 569 -4.30 25.61 9.78
CA LEU A 569 -5.25 25.53 8.66
C LEU A 569 -5.04 26.58 7.55
N LEU A 570 -4.05 27.46 7.69
CA LEU A 570 -3.64 28.42 6.66
C LEU A 570 -2.38 27.97 5.89
N GLN A 571 -1.86 26.77 6.17
CA GLN A 571 -0.59 26.32 5.61
C GLN A 571 -0.75 25.66 4.24
N LYS A 572 0.11 26.03 3.29
CA LYS A 572 0.12 25.50 1.91
C LYS A 572 0.67 24.07 1.85
N LYS A 573 -0.03 23.12 2.47
CA LYS A 573 0.27 21.68 2.50
C LYS A 573 -1.03 20.84 2.42
N PRO A 574 -0.96 19.58 1.97
CA PRO A 574 -2.10 18.66 2.03
C PRO A 574 -2.70 18.57 3.44
N PHE A 575 -4.03 18.43 3.52
CA PHE A 575 -4.80 18.44 4.78
C PHE A 575 -4.62 19.68 5.68
N LEU A 576 -4.07 20.80 5.17
CA LEU A 576 -3.81 22.03 5.93
C LEU A 576 -4.20 23.34 5.20
N ASN A 577 -4.68 23.26 3.96
CA ASN A 577 -4.80 24.41 3.05
C ASN A 577 -6.24 24.93 2.95
N ALA A 578 -6.80 25.49 4.03
CA ALA A 578 -8.21 25.90 4.11
C ALA A 578 -8.41 27.43 4.13
N THR A 579 -9.63 27.87 3.81
CA THR A 579 -10.06 29.26 4.05
C THR A 579 -10.57 29.36 5.49
N VAL A 580 -9.89 30.10 6.37
CA VAL A 580 -10.19 30.10 7.82
C VAL A 580 -10.99 31.34 8.25
N THR A 581 -11.96 31.14 9.15
CA THR A 581 -12.65 32.23 9.88
C THR A 581 -12.71 31.88 11.36
N MET A 582 -12.29 32.80 12.24
CA MET A 582 -12.28 32.56 13.70
C MET A 582 -13.32 33.44 14.40
N CYS A 583 -14.33 32.79 14.98
CA CYS A 583 -15.38 33.40 15.79
C CYS A 583 -15.04 33.30 17.29
N HIS A 584 -15.62 34.20 18.09
CA HIS A 584 -15.41 34.27 19.54
C HIS A 584 -16.66 34.80 20.26
N SER A 585 -16.70 34.76 21.59
CA SER A 585 -17.84 35.23 22.41
C SER A 585 -18.45 36.57 21.98
N ASN A 586 -17.63 37.54 21.56
CA ASN A 586 -18.06 38.89 21.18
C ASN A 586 -18.38 39.03 19.67
N THR A 587 -18.52 37.94 18.92
CA THR A 587 -18.90 37.95 17.50
C THR A 587 -20.42 38.11 17.39
N LYS A 588 -20.90 39.23 16.83
CA LYS A 588 -22.31 39.65 16.88
C LYS A 588 -23.31 38.60 16.39
N ASP A 589 -22.99 37.90 15.31
CA ASP A 589 -23.74 36.72 14.85
C ASP A 589 -22.72 35.63 14.48
N ILE A 590 -22.61 34.61 15.33
CA ILE A 590 -21.80 33.42 15.06
C ILE A 590 -22.50 32.52 14.03
N SER A 591 -23.84 32.44 14.08
CA SER A 591 -24.62 31.58 13.18
C SER A 591 -24.47 31.98 11.71
N TYR A 592 -24.32 33.26 11.41
CA TYR A 592 -24.00 33.75 10.06
C TYR A 592 -22.77 33.06 9.46
N PHE A 593 -21.70 32.90 10.24
CA PHE A 593 -20.47 32.24 9.79
C PHE A 593 -20.60 30.71 9.81
N THR A 594 -21.14 30.12 10.87
CA THR A 594 -21.22 28.65 11.01
C THR A 594 -22.18 27.99 10.01
N LYS A 595 -23.14 28.74 9.44
CA LYS A 595 -23.99 28.31 8.32
C LYS A 595 -23.27 28.27 6.96
N GLN A 596 -22.12 28.92 6.82
CA GLN A 596 -21.30 28.92 5.58
C GLN A 596 -20.24 27.82 5.59
N ALA A 597 -19.78 27.46 6.79
CA ALA A 597 -18.73 26.47 7.06
C ALA A 597 -18.93 25.14 6.34
N ASP A 598 -17.95 24.73 5.54
CA ASP A 598 -17.79 23.33 5.12
C ASP A 598 -17.27 22.48 6.29
N ILE A 599 -16.47 23.09 7.17
CA ILE A 599 -15.88 22.48 8.35
C ILE A 599 -16.08 23.42 9.53
N LEU A 600 -16.77 22.98 10.57
CA LEU A 600 -17.01 23.74 11.79
C LEU A 600 -16.23 23.11 12.95
N ILE A 601 -15.32 23.87 13.55
CA ILE A 601 -14.62 23.49 14.79
C ILE A 601 -15.30 24.21 15.96
N ALA A 602 -15.87 23.45 16.90
CA ALA A 602 -16.43 23.98 18.13
C ALA A 602 -15.41 23.79 19.28
N ALA A 603 -14.92 24.91 19.82
CA ALA A 603 -13.89 24.96 20.86
C ALA A 603 -14.07 26.21 21.74
N ILE A 604 -15.31 26.48 22.13
CA ILE A 604 -15.75 27.63 22.93
C ILE A 604 -15.83 27.31 24.43
N GLY A 605 -16.00 26.03 24.81
CA GLY A 605 -16.11 25.60 26.21
C GLY A 605 -17.45 25.98 26.84
N ILE A 606 -18.55 25.77 26.09
CA ILE A 606 -19.91 26.04 26.53
C ILE A 606 -20.80 24.88 26.05
N PRO A 607 -21.42 24.10 26.96
CA PRO A 607 -22.17 22.91 26.58
C PRO A 607 -23.33 23.24 25.64
N TYR A 608 -23.45 22.47 24.55
CA TYR A 608 -24.53 22.60 23.56
C TYR A 608 -24.66 23.99 22.91
N PHE A 609 -23.58 24.77 22.81
CA PHE A 609 -23.61 26.11 22.19
C PHE A 609 -23.95 26.07 20.70
N ILE A 610 -23.47 25.08 19.94
CA ILE A 610 -23.78 24.89 18.53
C ILE A 610 -24.98 23.95 18.39
N LYS A 611 -26.10 24.46 17.89
CA LYS A 611 -27.35 23.72 17.68
C LYS A 611 -27.84 23.80 16.25
N MET A 612 -28.89 23.07 15.89
CA MET A 612 -29.70 23.45 14.73
C MET A 612 -30.42 24.79 15.03
N PRO A 613 -30.57 25.70 14.04
CA PRO A 613 -30.18 25.61 12.63
C PRO A 613 -28.82 26.31 12.34
N MET A 614 -27.85 26.28 13.27
CA MET A 614 -26.61 27.06 13.15
C MET A 614 -25.58 26.47 12.17
N ILE A 615 -25.74 25.21 11.73
CA ILE A 615 -24.78 24.53 10.85
C ILE A 615 -25.25 24.47 9.38
N LYS A 616 -24.29 24.34 8.47
CA LYS A 616 -24.53 23.97 7.07
C LYS A 616 -24.85 22.48 6.96
N ARG A 617 -25.92 22.09 6.26
CA ARG A 617 -26.20 20.69 5.93
C ARG A 617 -25.03 20.08 5.14
N GLY A 618 -24.60 18.87 5.51
CA GLY A 618 -23.46 18.19 4.91
C GLY A 618 -22.08 18.72 5.32
N SER A 619 -21.99 19.59 6.33
CA SER A 619 -20.69 20.04 6.87
C SER A 619 -20.01 18.98 7.74
N VAL A 620 -18.70 19.12 7.91
CA VAL A 620 -17.89 18.34 8.87
C VAL A 620 -17.84 19.10 10.19
N ILE A 621 -18.25 18.47 11.28
CA ILE A 621 -18.25 19.06 12.61
C ILE A 621 -17.15 18.42 13.47
N VAL A 622 -16.27 19.25 14.04
CA VAL A 622 -15.26 18.84 15.00
C VAL A 622 -15.57 19.51 16.33
N ASP A 623 -16.22 18.75 17.21
CA ASP A 623 -16.44 19.14 18.60
C ASP A 623 -15.19 18.81 19.43
N VAL A 624 -14.61 19.87 20.00
CA VAL A 624 -13.42 19.85 20.86
C VAL A 624 -13.79 20.13 22.31
N GLY A 625 -15.01 20.61 22.58
CA GLY A 625 -15.49 20.92 23.92
C GLY A 625 -15.56 19.66 24.79
N ILE A 626 -15.21 19.79 26.07
CA ILE A 626 -15.44 18.76 27.08
C ILE A 626 -16.00 19.45 28.32
N ASN A 627 -17.32 19.50 28.38
CA ASN A 627 -18.09 20.17 29.41
C ASN A 627 -18.69 19.13 30.37
N ARG A 628 -18.85 19.48 31.64
CA ARG A 628 -19.63 18.70 32.61
C ARG A 628 -21.03 19.30 32.71
N VAL A 629 -22.04 18.44 32.73
CA VAL A 629 -23.44 18.79 33.02
C VAL A 629 -23.96 17.79 34.05
N ASP A 630 -24.66 18.27 35.07
CA ASP A 630 -25.20 17.40 36.13
C ASP A 630 -26.23 16.42 35.54
N ASP A 631 -26.13 15.16 35.94
CA ASP A 631 -26.95 14.06 35.42
C ASP A 631 -27.21 13.06 36.56
N ALA A 632 -28.33 13.26 37.25
CA ALA A 632 -28.78 12.44 38.37
C ALA A 632 -29.18 11.00 37.98
N LEU A 633 -29.22 10.67 36.68
CA LEU A 633 -29.42 9.31 36.17
C LEU A 633 -28.10 8.62 35.83
N SER A 634 -26.97 9.34 35.87
CA SER A 634 -25.64 8.79 35.66
C SER A 634 -25.02 8.25 36.96
N ASN A 635 -24.29 7.14 36.87
CA ASN A 635 -23.54 6.54 37.99
C ASN A 635 -22.46 7.48 38.58
N THR A 636 -22.16 8.59 37.91
CA THR A 636 -21.17 9.61 38.30
C THR A 636 -21.79 10.91 38.81
N GLY A 637 -23.12 11.05 38.76
CA GLY A 637 -23.84 12.30 39.09
C GLY A 637 -23.68 13.44 38.05
N PHE A 638 -22.82 13.26 37.06
CA PHE A 638 -22.60 14.18 35.94
C PHE A 638 -22.26 13.42 34.66
N LYS A 639 -22.58 14.03 33.52
CA LYS A 639 -22.28 13.58 32.16
C LYS A 639 -21.23 14.47 31.52
N LEU A 640 -20.40 13.88 30.64
CA LEU A 640 -19.50 14.63 29.76
C LEU A 640 -20.19 14.88 28.42
N VAL A 641 -20.18 16.14 27.97
CA VAL A 641 -20.86 16.61 26.76
C VAL A 641 -19.99 17.62 26.01
N GLY A 642 -20.21 17.76 24.71
CA GLY A 642 -19.44 18.66 23.85
C GLY A 642 -19.98 20.10 23.81
N ASP A 643 -19.38 20.93 22.96
CA ASP A 643 -19.88 22.26 22.62
C ASP A 643 -21.03 22.21 21.58
N VAL A 644 -21.30 21.04 20.98
CA VAL A 644 -22.33 20.81 19.96
C VAL A 644 -23.48 19.98 20.51
N ASP A 645 -24.72 20.31 20.12
CA ASP A 645 -25.89 19.47 20.31
C ASP A 645 -25.86 18.26 19.34
N PHE A 646 -25.05 17.27 19.72
CA PHE A 646 -24.76 16.09 18.90
C PHE A 646 -26.03 15.37 18.43
N GLY A 647 -27.09 15.32 19.23
CA GLY A 647 -28.29 14.52 18.96
C GLY A 647 -29.10 14.96 17.75
N GLU A 648 -29.13 16.27 17.48
CA GLU A 648 -29.72 16.83 16.24
C GLU A 648 -28.66 17.02 15.16
N VAL A 649 -27.51 17.61 15.51
CA VAL A 649 -26.47 18.00 14.53
C VAL A 649 -25.86 16.79 13.83
N SER A 650 -25.75 15.62 14.48
CA SER A 650 -25.22 14.41 13.85
C SER A 650 -26.10 13.84 12.72
N ARG A 651 -27.35 14.30 12.59
CA ARG A 651 -28.29 13.86 11.55
C ARG A 651 -28.14 14.66 10.25
N GLU A 652 -27.56 15.86 10.35
CA GLU A 652 -27.49 16.88 9.29
C GLU A 652 -26.05 17.17 8.85
N ALA A 653 -25.06 16.80 9.68
CA ALA A 653 -23.64 16.82 9.34
C ALA A 653 -23.23 15.61 8.47
N PHE A 654 -22.23 15.79 7.60
CA PHE A 654 -21.58 14.69 6.87
C PHE A 654 -20.72 13.82 7.81
N ALA A 655 -20.08 14.45 8.79
CA ALA A 655 -19.35 13.78 9.86
C ALA A 655 -19.36 14.66 11.12
N ILE A 656 -19.38 14.03 12.30
CA ILE A 656 -19.23 14.71 13.60
C ILE A 656 -18.35 13.88 14.53
N THR A 657 -17.49 14.54 15.32
CA THR A 657 -16.69 13.87 16.35
C THR A 657 -17.50 13.65 17.63
N PRO A 658 -17.48 12.45 18.24
CA PRO A 658 -18.19 12.21 19.49
C PRO A 658 -17.45 12.85 20.68
N VAL A 659 -18.23 13.32 21.67
CA VAL A 659 -17.73 13.73 22.99
C VAL A 659 -18.50 12.92 24.06
N PRO A 660 -17.81 12.15 24.92
CA PRO A 660 -16.38 11.82 24.89
C PRO A 660 -16.00 10.90 23.70
N GLY A 661 -14.70 10.58 23.58
CA GLY A 661 -14.20 9.55 22.66
C GLY A 661 -13.73 10.00 21.28
N GLY A 662 -13.85 11.29 20.95
CA GLY A 662 -13.28 11.92 19.74
C GLY A 662 -11.90 12.56 19.99
N VAL A 663 -11.83 13.89 19.82
CA VAL A 663 -10.57 14.67 19.77
C VAL A 663 -9.65 14.48 21.01
N GLY A 664 -10.23 14.24 22.19
CA GLY A 664 -9.47 14.01 23.42
C GLY A 664 -8.54 12.79 23.37
N LEU A 665 -8.90 11.73 22.63
CA LEU A 665 -8.03 10.56 22.42
C LEU A 665 -6.86 10.89 21.49
N MET A 666 -7.13 11.67 20.44
CA MET A 666 -6.10 12.13 19.49
C MET A 666 -5.10 13.08 20.15
N THR A 667 -5.54 13.92 21.09
CA THR A 667 -4.67 14.82 21.85
C THR A 667 -3.58 14.03 22.60
N ILE A 668 -3.93 12.92 23.26
CA ILE A 668 -2.94 12.05 23.94
C ILE A 668 -2.04 11.35 22.92
N ALA A 669 -2.58 10.91 21.78
CA ALA A 669 -1.78 10.29 20.72
C ALA A 669 -0.76 11.26 20.08
N MET A 670 -1.11 12.55 19.95
CA MET A 670 -0.21 13.59 19.45
C MET A 670 0.86 14.00 20.46
N LEU A 671 0.54 14.03 21.76
CA LEU A 671 1.53 14.24 22.82
C LEU A 671 2.65 13.19 22.73
N LEU A 672 2.28 11.92 22.51
CA LEU A 672 3.25 10.84 22.28
C LEU A 672 4.03 11.06 20.97
N ARG A 673 3.38 11.51 19.89
CA ARG A 673 4.06 11.81 18.62
C ARG A 673 5.07 12.95 18.75
N ASN A 674 4.71 14.06 19.39
CA ASN A 674 5.61 15.18 19.62
C ASN A 674 6.79 14.78 20.51
N THR A 675 6.56 13.98 21.56
CA THR A 675 7.63 13.39 22.39
C THR A 675 8.57 12.50 21.59
N PHE A 676 8.03 11.64 20.72
CA PHE A 676 8.86 10.85 19.80
C PHE A 676 9.67 11.75 18.87
N ASN A 677 9.06 12.76 18.26
CA ASN A 677 9.72 13.71 17.36
C ASN A 677 10.83 14.50 18.07
N ALA A 678 10.63 14.89 19.34
CA ALA A 678 11.64 15.55 20.17
C ALA A 678 12.86 14.64 20.41
N TYR A 679 12.60 13.35 20.69
CA TYR A 679 13.63 12.33 20.86
C TYR A 679 14.43 12.08 19.57
N ILE A 680 13.78 12.00 18.39
CA ILE A 680 14.50 11.82 17.12
C ILE A 680 15.37 13.03 16.76
N LYS A 681 14.93 14.26 17.08
CA LYS A 681 15.68 15.50 16.77
C LYS A 681 17.00 15.68 17.56
N LYS A 682 17.30 14.79 18.51
CA LYS A 682 18.56 14.79 19.29
C LYS A 682 19.61 13.78 18.77
N LEU A 683 19.33 13.07 17.67
CA LEU A 683 20.10 11.94 17.14
C LEU A 683 20.42 12.12 15.65
#